data_AF-A0A356PAE8-F1
#
_entry.id   AF-A0A356PAE8-F1
#
_cell.length_a   1.000
_cell.length_b   1.000
_cell.length_c   1.000
_cell.angle_alpha   90.00
_cell.angle_beta   90.00
_cell.angle_gamma   90.00
#
_symmetry.space_group_name_H-M   'P 1'
#
loop_
_entity.id
_entity.type
_entity.pdbx_description
1 polymer ?
#
loop_
_entity_poly.entity_id
_entity_poly.type
_entity_poly.pdbx_seq_one_letter_code
_entity_poly.pdbx_strand_id
1 'polypeptide(L)'
;MELAGIRFYEENNIKREKHLLKLSIKDATHQEIRRLCDAYIEIFQKLGFEEKLIDISDEMDHCIVWLLYSQEDAAKYIVTNLMNDALSHEDILKKVKLLLDDEFLYQLSKKSESLDIPVLKLCKNIYQFGYGKSSEVLGLSYQSYENMTAVQCSLNRAWLYDQLQYNEIATAYGRVIYNASDLQNDMISYPVNLCNTNKTFGHNKTLQSANDGENELKLFLTVQAEAFIYTPIENYRMICLEGIIKEIIPLDSHLSEENDRLDLLKKGFEAQALKIYKWLPIKFMYIDVFVTKTDISLSFVVTDAGSVFDIIKQLAMRDSDKLQMLLLDYLKSKGIGRIPIFSISGTNGKTTTARLINDLLLTLGYSTGLACTGYISFGRNLYETGDTTGFLSARTVLTNKVVEAAVFETARGGILRNGLGYEGATAAILTTVSEDHINGDNIQGINDLAHIKSVILEEVHPCGKWIIKAQETLIEEAHKSFTLMTKKGIYTNSFEKMVCLFSIEKNNFICDHINRAGEAFYTSGDYIMHHYNGHESKLINYRELGYTHYGLSKGNVKNIMAALAAVTALPIKTQMILEALRTIRCDYKDNIGRQNIINYKDFKILVDYGHNVEAYHEIYSMVREMKPSYVTSVLSAPGDRQDRYIEELGYIAGKDSNFVILREHKNQRGSKDGRVSCLMKKGAVRAGLNETQFMTIMEDIKAFEFAVEKAVKNEVIVFFTETPEIFISKVIACLNLA
;
A
#
# COMPACT_ATOMS: atom_id res chain seq x y z
N MET A 1 -34.44 -23.70 -29.37
CA MET A 1 -33.63 -22.47 -29.44
C MET A 1 -32.20 -22.82 -29.84
N GLU A 2 -31.70 -22.28 -30.95
CA GLU A 2 -30.35 -22.56 -31.48
C GLU A 2 -29.57 -21.24 -31.70
N LEU A 3 -28.32 -21.16 -31.22
CA LEU A 3 -27.47 -19.98 -31.42
C LEU A 3 -26.81 -20.02 -32.80
N ALA A 4 -27.33 -19.25 -33.74
CA ALA A 4 -26.81 -19.19 -35.11
C ALA A 4 -25.64 -18.21 -35.29
N GLY A 5 -25.44 -17.28 -34.35
CA GLY A 5 -24.32 -16.35 -34.41
C GLY A 5 -24.20 -15.44 -33.20
N ILE A 6 -22.96 -15.10 -32.86
CA ILE A 6 -22.59 -14.15 -31.83
C ILE A 6 -21.59 -13.14 -32.40
N ARG A 7 -21.82 -11.84 -32.22
CA ARG A 7 -20.89 -10.79 -32.65
C ARG A 7 -20.76 -9.70 -31.59
N PHE A 8 -19.53 -9.24 -31.38
CA PHE A 8 -19.18 -8.17 -30.46
C PHE A 8 -18.79 -6.92 -31.25
N TYR A 9 -19.18 -5.76 -30.74
CA TYR A 9 -18.92 -4.46 -31.33
C TYR A 9 -18.37 -3.51 -30.27
N GLU A 10 -17.24 -2.88 -30.57
CA GLU A 10 -16.59 -1.85 -29.75
C GLU A 10 -16.73 -0.47 -30.41
N GLU A 11 -16.89 0.57 -29.60
CA GLU A 11 -16.89 2.02 -29.92
C GLU A 11 -17.74 2.50 -31.12
N ASN A 12 -18.68 3.44 -30.89
CA ASN A 12 -19.46 4.13 -31.95
C ASN A 12 -20.10 3.17 -32.99
N ASN A 13 -20.77 2.14 -32.50
CA ASN A 13 -21.44 1.13 -33.32
C ASN A 13 -22.84 1.56 -33.79
N ILE A 14 -23.53 0.66 -34.51
CA ILE A 14 -24.85 0.89 -35.16
C ILE A 14 -25.93 1.37 -34.18
N LYS A 15 -25.80 1.10 -32.87
CA LYS A 15 -26.72 1.55 -31.83
C LYS A 15 -26.18 2.68 -30.95
N ARG A 16 -25.00 3.25 -31.28
CA ARG A 16 -24.30 4.32 -30.54
C ARG A 16 -23.91 3.93 -29.10
N GLU A 17 -23.70 2.65 -28.86
CA GLU A 17 -23.24 2.13 -27.57
C GLU A 17 -21.74 1.86 -27.59
N LYS A 18 -21.10 1.85 -26.41
CA LYS A 18 -19.64 1.63 -26.32
C LYS A 18 -19.25 0.16 -26.53
N HIS A 19 -20.01 -0.76 -25.96
CA HIS A 19 -19.79 -2.21 -26.08
C HIS A 19 -21.14 -2.90 -26.31
N LEU A 20 -21.31 -3.55 -27.46
CA LEU A 20 -22.59 -4.13 -27.87
C LEU A 20 -22.42 -5.57 -28.39
N LEU A 21 -23.29 -6.45 -27.91
CA LEU A 21 -23.40 -7.86 -28.24
C LEU A 21 -24.62 -8.10 -29.14
N LYS A 22 -24.40 -8.68 -30.33
CA LYS A 22 -25.46 -9.17 -31.22
C LYS A 22 -25.55 -10.69 -31.12
N LEU A 23 -26.73 -11.19 -30.75
CA LEU A 23 -27.07 -12.62 -30.84
C LEU A 23 -28.02 -12.83 -32.01
N SER A 24 -27.79 -13.90 -32.78
CA SER A 24 -28.70 -14.36 -33.84
C SER A 24 -29.21 -15.74 -33.45
N ILE A 25 -30.50 -15.87 -33.17
CA ILE A 25 -31.11 -17.05 -32.55
C ILE A 25 -32.20 -17.62 -33.47
N LYS A 26 -32.20 -18.94 -33.70
CA LYS A 26 -33.25 -19.68 -34.42
C LYS A 26 -34.15 -20.46 -33.46
N ASP A 27 -35.35 -20.81 -33.93
CA ASP A 27 -36.28 -21.73 -33.25
C ASP A 27 -36.53 -21.37 -31.78
N ALA A 28 -36.84 -20.10 -31.53
CA ALA A 28 -37.10 -19.55 -30.19
C ALA A 28 -38.25 -18.55 -30.21
N THR A 29 -39.08 -18.60 -29.17
CA THR A 29 -40.13 -17.61 -28.93
C THR A 29 -39.56 -16.35 -28.29
N HIS A 30 -40.22 -15.20 -28.50
CA HIS A 30 -39.90 -13.94 -27.81
C HIS A 30 -39.87 -14.09 -26.27
N GLN A 31 -40.64 -15.02 -25.72
CA GLN A 31 -40.65 -15.29 -24.28
C GLN A 31 -39.38 -16.03 -23.81
N GLU A 32 -38.89 -17.00 -24.57
CA GLU A 32 -37.64 -17.72 -24.27
C GLU A 32 -36.43 -16.78 -24.39
N ILE A 33 -36.43 -15.91 -25.40
CA ILE A 33 -35.38 -14.91 -25.60
C ILE A 33 -35.33 -13.91 -24.45
N ARG A 34 -36.50 -13.43 -23.97
CA ARG A 34 -36.54 -12.54 -22.80
C ARG A 34 -35.99 -13.21 -21.56
N ARG A 35 -36.32 -14.49 -21.30
CA ARG A 35 -35.76 -15.25 -20.17
C ARG A 35 -34.24 -15.39 -20.25
N LEU A 36 -33.69 -15.65 -21.43
CA LEU A 36 -32.23 -15.68 -21.66
C LEU A 36 -31.59 -14.33 -21.35
N CYS A 37 -32.19 -13.23 -21.83
CA CYS A 37 -31.70 -11.88 -21.59
C CYS A 37 -31.75 -11.51 -20.10
N ASP A 38 -32.86 -11.84 -19.42
CA ASP A 38 -33.02 -11.57 -17.99
C ASP A 38 -31.97 -12.34 -17.16
N ALA A 39 -31.74 -13.62 -17.47
CA ALA A 39 -30.70 -14.42 -16.82
C ALA A 39 -29.29 -13.86 -17.08
N TYR A 40 -28.98 -13.48 -18.33
CA TYR A 40 -27.72 -12.84 -18.69
C TYR A 40 -27.49 -11.55 -17.88
N ILE A 41 -28.50 -10.67 -17.85
CA ILE A 41 -28.44 -9.39 -17.14
C ILE A 41 -28.27 -9.61 -15.64
N GLU A 42 -29.03 -10.54 -15.04
CA GLU A 42 -28.92 -10.86 -13.61
C GLU A 42 -27.51 -11.36 -13.25
N ILE A 43 -26.96 -12.29 -14.04
CA ILE A 43 -25.60 -12.82 -13.81
C ILE A 43 -24.58 -11.66 -13.82
N PHE A 44 -24.63 -10.78 -14.82
CA PHE A 44 -23.72 -9.63 -14.87
C PHE A 44 -23.94 -8.61 -13.75
N GLN A 45 -25.18 -8.38 -13.32
CA GLN A 45 -25.46 -7.55 -12.15
C GLN A 45 -24.81 -8.13 -10.89
N LYS A 46 -24.85 -9.46 -10.70
CA LYS A 46 -24.14 -10.10 -9.58
C LYS A 46 -22.63 -9.94 -9.69
N LEU A 47 -22.08 -9.95 -10.90
CA LEU A 47 -20.67 -9.68 -11.18
C LEU A 47 -20.28 -8.20 -10.97
N GLY A 48 -21.25 -7.31 -10.71
CA GLY A 48 -21.02 -5.88 -10.48
C GLY A 48 -21.00 -5.03 -11.75
N PHE A 49 -21.51 -5.56 -12.85
CA PHE A 49 -21.62 -4.87 -14.15
C PHE A 49 -23.07 -4.48 -14.45
N GLU A 50 -23.25 -3.42 -15.24
CA GLU A 50 -24.57 -2.94 -15.65
C GLU A 50 -24.86 -3.30 -17.12
N GLU A 51 -25.31 -4.53 -17.37
CA GLU A 51 -25.79 -4.92 -18.70
C GLU A 51 -27.26 -4.62 -18.89
N LYS A 52 -27.64 -4.34 -20.15
CA LYS A 52 -29.02 -4.03 -20.53
C LYS A 52 -29.35 -4.63 -21.89
N LEU A 53 -30.60 -5.02 -22.05
CA LEU A 53 -31.20 -5.32 -23.34
C LEU A 53 -31.46 -4.00 -24.09
N ILE A 54 -30.91 -3.88 -25.29
CA ILE A 54 -31.06 -2.71 -26.15
C ILE A 54 -32.23 -2.90 -27.12
N ASP A 55 -32.33 -4.06 -27.76
CA ASP A 55 -33.32 -4.30 -28.81
C ASP A 55 -33.54 -5.79 -29.08
N ILE A 56 -34.74 -6.15 -29.54
CA ILE A 56 -35.09 -7.48 -30.07
C ILE A 56 -35.87 -7.27 -31.36
N SER A 57 -35.38 -7.82 -32.47
CA SER A 57 -36.00 -7.70 -33.79
C SER A 57 -35.98 -9.01 -34.56
N ASP A 58 -37.03 -9.30 -35.31
CA ASP A 58 -37.10 -10.49 -36.17
C ASP A 58 -36.53 -10.18 -37.58
N GLU A 59 -35.56 -10.97 -38.03
CA GLU A 59 -34.94 -10.88 -39.36
C GLU A 59 -34.98 -12.26 -40.04
N MET A 60 -35.87 -12.43 -41.02
CA MET A 60 -36.08 -13.71 -41.73
C MET A 60 -36.42 -14.87 -40.76
N ASP A 61 -35.60 -15.93 -40.74
CA ASP A 61 -35.73 -17.12 -39.87
C ASP A 61 -34.99 -16.97 -38.53
N HIS A 62 -34.53 -15.75 -38.19
CA HIS A 62 -33.76 -15.47 -36.98
C HIS A 62 -34.39 -14.37 -36.14
N CYS A 63 -34.31 -14.52 -34.82
CA CYS A 63 -34.49 -13.42 -33.88
C CYS A 63 -33.13 -12.81 -33.53
N ILE A 64 -33.01 -11.50 -33.71
CA ILE A 64 -31.81 -10.72 -33.44
C ILE A 64 -31.96 -10.01 -32.10
N VAL A 65 -31.00 -10.25 -31.20
CA VAL A 65 -30.97 -9.66 -29.87
C VAL A 65 -29.75 -8.77 -29.74
N TRP A 66 -29.94 -7.58 -29.20
CA TRP A 66 -28.87 -6.62 -28.90
C TRP A 66 -28.76 -6.40 -27.40
N LEU A 67 -27.62 -6.74 -26.81
CA LEU A 67 -27.32 -6.59 -25.38
C LEU A 67 -26.06 -5.71 -25.21
N LEU A 68 -25.92 -5.06 -24.07
CA LEU A 68 -24.62 -4.56 -23.64
C LEU A 68 -23.73 -5.71 -23.17
N TYR A 69 -22.41 -5.49 -23.23
CA TYR A 69 -21.44 -6.33 -22.53
C TYR A 69 -20.33 -5.49 -21.90
N SER A 70 -19.88 -5.88 -20.71
CA SER A 70 -18.73 -5.28 -20.01
C SER A 70 -17.48 -6.13 -20.16
N GLN A 71 -17.65 -7.43 -20.42
CA GLN A 71 -16.58 -8.41 -20.60
C GLN A 71 -16.99 -9.42 -21.67
N GLU A 72 -16.32 -9.39 -22.83
CA GLU A 72 -16.67 -10.20 -24.01
C GLU A 72 -16.65 -11.70 -23.70
N ASP A 73 -15.61 -12.17 -23.00
CA ASP A 73 -15.45 -13.60 -22.66
C ASP A 73 -16.51 -14.11 -21.68
N ALA A 74 -16.88 -13.30 -20.68
CA ALA A 74 -17.95 -13.65 -19.75
C ALA A 74 -19.30 -13.71 -20.48
N ALA A 75 -19.55 -12.76 -21.38
CA ALA A 75 -20.78 -12.68 -22.14
C ALA A 75 -20.96 -13.90 -23.04
N LYS A 76 -19.89 -14.24 -23.77
CA LYS A 76 -19.72 -15.47 -24.54
C LYS A 76 -20.04 -16.74 -23.74
N TYR A 77 -19.38 -16.93 -22.59
CA TYR A 77 -19.58 -18.09 -21.72
C TYR A 77 -21.03 -18.22 -21.27
N ILE A 78 -21.61 -17.12 -20.75
CA ILE A 78 -22.97 -17.10 -20.20
C ILE A 78 -23.97 -17.44 -21.31
N VAL A 79 -23.89 -16.75 -22.46
CA VAL A 79 -24.80 -16.98 -23.58
C VAL A 79 -24.72 -18.42 -24.06
N THR A 80 -23.54 -18.96 -24.30
CA THR A 80 -23.44 -20.32 -24.85
C THR A 80 -23.84 -21.40 -23.85
N ASN A 81 -23.53 -21.26 -22.56
CA ASN A 81 -23.94 -22.25 -21.57
C ASN A 81 -25.46 -22.24 -21.33
N LEU A 82 -26.07 -21.04 -21.31
CA LEU A 82 -27.52 -20.91 -21.20
C LEU A 82 -28.25 -21.34 -22.48
N MET A 83 -27.66 -21.12 -23.66
CA MET A 83 -28.26 -21.51 -24.95
C MET A 83 -28.17 -23.01 -25.21
N ASN A 84 -27.10 -23.66 -24.77
CA ASN A 84 -26.87 -25.10 -25.00
C ASN A 84 -27.39 -25.97 -23.84
N ASP A 85 -28.07 -25.39 -22.85
CA ASP A 85 -28.49 -26.06 -21.60
C ASP A 85 -27.34 -26.82 -20.89
N ALA A 86 -26.10 -26.39 -21.10
CA ALA A 86 -24.92 -27.04 -20.55
C ALA A 86 -24.77 -26.75 -19.05
N LEU A 87 -25.22 -25.57 -18.60
CA LEU A 87 -25.31 -25.18 -17.20
C LEU A 87 -26.59 -24.38 -16.98
N SER A 88 -27.28 -24.66 -15.88
CA SER A 88 -28.45 -23.87 -15.51
C SER A 88 -28.04 -22.46 -15.06
N HIS A 89 -29.00 -21.53 -15.10
CA HIS A 89 -28.83 -20.20 -14.50
C HIS A 89 -28.36 -20.28 -13.03
N GLU A 90 -28.93 -21.21 -12.25
CA GLU A 90 -28.53 -21.41 -10.85
C GLU A 90 -27.09 -21.92 -10.71
N ASP A 91 -26.63 -22.81 -11.59
CA ASP A 91 -25.25 -23.29 -11.60
C ASP A 91 -24.26 -22.16 -11.90
N ILE A 92 -24.59 -21.29 -12.85
CA ILE A 92 -23.76 -20.12 -13.18
C ILE A 92 -23.75 -19.14 -12.00
N LEU A 93 -24.90 -18.83 -11.40
CA LEU A 93 -24.97 -17.97 -10.21
C LEU A 93 -24.20 -18.55 -9.01
N LYS A 94 -24.22 -19.88 -8.82
CA LYS A 94 -23.43 -20.55 -7.79
C LYS A 94 -21.93 -20.38 -8.04
N LYS A 95 -21.47 -20.51 -9.29
CA LYS A 95 -20.09 -20.21 -9.68
C LYS A 95 -19.75 -18.74 -9.44
N VAL A 96 -20.62 -17.80 -9.83
CA VAL A 96 -20.43 -16.36 -9.57
C VAL A 96 -20.31 -16.06 -8.07
N LYS A 97 -21.15 -16.68 -7.24
CA LYS A 97 -21.07 -16.50 -5.79
C LYS A 97 -19.73 -16.96 -5.22
N LEU A 98 -19.20 -18.10 -5.70
CA LEU A 98 -17.88 -18.60 -5.31
C LEU A 98 -16.73 -17.69 -5.78
N LEU A 99 -16.89 -16.99 -6.89
CA LEU A 99 -15.90 -16.03 -7.40
C LEU A 99 -15.90 -14.71 -6.63
N LEU A 100 -17.07 -14.32 -6.12
CA LEU A 100 -17.23 -13.15 -5.27
C LEU A 100 -16.85 -13.41 -3.81
N ASP A 101 -16.52 -14.66 -3.48
CA ASP A 101 -16.05 -15.10 -2.18
C ASP A 101 -14.53 -14.88 -2.07
N ASP A 102 -14.10 -14.04 -1.13
CA ASP A 102 -12.69 -13.81 -0.84
C ASP A 102 -12.12 -14.74 0.23
N GLU A 103 -12.85 -15.78 0.66
CA GLU A 103 -12.44 -16.69 1.75
C GLU A 103 -11.02 -17.23 1.57
N PHE A 104 -10.62 -17.63 0.35
CA PHE A 104 -9.25 -18.09 0.11
C PHE A 104 -8.19 -17.01 0.41
N LEU A 105 -8.36 -15.81 -0.14
CA LEU A 105 -7.42 -14.70 0.07
C LEU A 105 -7.49 -14.18 1.51
N TYR A 106 -8.66 -14.22 2.14
CA TYR A 106 -8.85 -13.90 3.54
C TYR A 106 -8.09 -14.88 4.45
N GLN A 107 -8.25 -16.19 4.26
CA GLN A 107 -7.52 -17.20 5.03
C GLN A 107 -6.01 -17.15 4.78
N LEU A 108 -5.60 -16.91 3.52
CA LEU A 108 -4.21 -16.65 3.18
C LEU A 108 -3.67 -15.43 3.93
N SER A 109 -4.45 -14.34 4.01
CA SER A 109 -4.06 -13.12 4.75
C SER A 109 -3.95 -13.37 6.26
N LYS A 110 -4.79 -14.24 6.83
CA LYS A 110 -4.70 -14.62 8.24
C LYS A 110 -3.43 -15.43 8.52
N LYS A 111 -3.07 -16.33 7.61
CA LYS A 111 -1.86 -17.15 7.73
C LYS A 111 -0.57 -16.37 7.50
N SER A 112 -0.60 -15.32 6.67
CA SER A 112 0.58 -14.48 6.41
C SER A 112 1.06 -13.72 7.64
N GLU A 113 0.18 -13.48 8.63
CA GLU A 113 0.52 -12.88 9.94
C GLU A 113 1.64 -13.70 10.64
N SER A 114 1.57 -15.03 10.56
CA SER A 114 2.59 -15.92 11.17
C SER A 114 3.98 -15.85 10.51
N LEU A 115 4.05 -15.27 9.32
CA LEU A 115 5.28 -15.15 8.52
C LEU A 115 5.78 -13.70 8.44
N ASP A 116 5.20 -12.79 9.23
CA ASP A 116 5.51 -11.36 9.24
C ASP A 116 5.32 -10.68 7.86
N ILE A 117 4.34 -11.16 7.09
CA ILE A 117 3.96 -10.53 5.82
C ILE A 117 2.68 -9.70 6.05
N PRO A 118 2.77 -8.36 6.05
CA PRO A 118 1.60 -7.51 6.22
C PRO A 118 0.67 -7.62 5.03
N VAL A 119 -0.63 -7.40 5.24
CA VAL A 119 -1.62 -7.48 4.16
C VAL A 119 -2.54 -6.27 4.12
N LEU A 120 -2.73 -5.72 2.93
CA LEU A 120 -3.70 -4.66 2.66
C LEU A 120 -4.81 -5.18 1.78
N LYS A 121 -6.05 -5.13 2.29
CA LYS A 121 -7.23 -5.27 1.45
C LYS A 121 -7.41 -3.98 0.64
N LEU A 122 -7.18 -4.04 -0.67
CA LEU A 122 -7.29 -2.90 -1.57
C LEU A 122 -8.75 -2.68 -1.99
N CYS A 123 -9.44 -3.77 -2.32
CA CYS A 123 -10.89 -3.79 -2.54
C CYS A 123 -11.44 -5.20 -2.30
N LYS A 124 -12.72 -5.42 -2.61
CA LYS A 124 -13.32 -6.76 -2.61
C LYS A 124 -12.51 -7.65 -3.57
N ASN A 125 -11.95 -8.75 -3.04
CA ASN A 125 -11.15 -9.74 -3.78
C ASN A 125 -9.78 -9.28 -4.30
N ILE A 126 -9.23 -8.15 -3.83
CA ILE A 126 -7.84 -7.74 -4.15
C ILE A 126 -7.09 -7.43 -2.86
N TYR A 127 -6.00 -8.15 -2.65
CA TYR A 127 -5.14 -8.09 -1.47
C TYR A 127 -3.71 -7.83 -1.90
N GLN A 128 -3.05 -6.87 -1.27
CA GLN A 128 -1.62 -6.67 -1.38
C GLN A 128 -0.93 -7.36 -0.20
N PHE A 129 -0.01 -8.27 -0.49
CA PHE A 129 0.88 -8.89 0.48
C PHE A 129 2.21 -8.14 0.47
N GLY A 130 2.69 -7.72 1.63
CA GLY A 130 3.87 -6.87 1.77
C GLY A 130 3.62 -5.39 1.44
N TYR A 131 4.67 -4.59 1.56
CA TYR A 131 4.64 -3.13 1.36
C TYR A 131 5.65 -2.65 0.32
N GLY A 132 5.27 -1.59 -0.39
CA GLY A 132 6.13 -0.89 -1.34
C GLY A 132 6.80 -1.84 -2.33
N LYS A 133 8.13 -1.72 -2.48
CA LYS A 133 8.94 -2.58 -3.33
C LYS A 133 8.90 -4.07 -2.95
N SER A 134 8.67 -4.36 -1.67
CA SER A 134 8.54 -5.71 -1.13
C SER A 134 7.08 -6.17 -1.11
N SER A 135 6.27 -5.78 -2.09
CA SER A 135 4.86 -6.15 -2.17
C SER A 135 4.47 -6.85 -3.47
N GLU A 136 3.48 -7.72 -3.37
CA GLU A 136 2.81 -8.34 -4.49
C GLU A 136 1.29 -8.27 -4.30
N VAL A 137 0.57 -7.96 -5.38
CA VAL A 137 -0.89 -7.84 -5.37
C VAL A 137 -1.47 -9.15 -5.89
N LEU A 138 -2.34 -9.76 -5.09
CA LEU A 138 -3.10 -10.95 -5.43
C LEU A 138 -4.58 -10.57 -5.54
N GLY A 139 -5.24 -11.00 -6.60
CA GLY A 139 -6.67 -10.78 -6.77
C GLY A 139 -7.35 -11.84 -7.61
N LEU A 140 -8.69 -11.90 -7.51
CA LEU A 140 -9.53 -12.78 -8.31
C LEU A 140 -9.95 -12.07 -9.62
N SER A 141 -9.79 -12.69 -10.79
CA SER A 141 -10.06 -12.12 -12.14
C SER A 141 -10.91 -13.04 -13.10
N TYR A 142 -11.26 -12.67 -14.35
CA TYR A 142 -12.16 -13.46 -15.24
C TYR A 142 -11.56 -13.83 -16.62
N GLN A 143 -11.61 -15.10 -17.08
CA GLN A 143 -11.21 -15.56 -18.43
C GLN A 143 -12.02 -16.77 -18.90
N SER A 144 -12.51 -16.63 -20.13
CA SER A 144 -12.77 -17.63 -21.18
C SER A 144 -13.78 -18.79 -20.98
N TYR A 145 -14.10 -19.38 -22.14
CA TYR A 145 -15.34 -20.02 -22.56
C TYR A 145 -15.65 -21.41 -21.98
N GLU A 146 -14.66 -22.12 -21.42
CA GLU A 146 -14.84 -23.51 -20.96
C GLU A 146 -15.01 -23.63 -19.43
N ASN A 147 -14.55 -22.63 -18.70
CA ASN A 147 -14.85 -22.39 -17.29
C ASN A 147 -14.59 -20.90 -17.08
N MET A 148 -15.63 -20.11 -16.83
CA MET A 148 -15.49 -18.70 -16.45
C MET A 148 -14.45 -18.61 -15.34
N THR A 149 -13.20 -18.16 -15.63
CA THR A 149 -12.27 -17.32 -14.82
C THR A 149 -10.73 -17.47 -15.05
N ALA A 150 -9.97 -16.33 -15.07
CA ALA A 150 -8.49 -16.08 -15.13
C ALA A 150 -8.09 -14.70 -15.77
N VAL A 151 -6.93 -14.07 -15.55
CA VAL A 151 -6.36 -13.00 -16.45
C VAL A 151 -4.84 -13.11 -16.47
N GLN A 152 -4.32 -13.29 -17.69
CA GLN A 152 -2.99 -13.08 -18.25
C GLN A 152 -1.75 -13.16 -17.33
N CYS A 153 -1.06 -14.30 -17.44
CA CYS A 153 0.24 -14.35 -18.12
C CYS A 153 0.34 -15.64 -18.97
N SER A 154 -0.22 -15.59 -20.19
CA SER A 154 0.11 -16.46 -21.34
C SER A 154 -0.34 -17.95 -21.21
N LEU A 155 -1.17 -18.61 -22.06
CA LEU A 155 -1.59 -18.45 -23.47
C LEU A 155 -2.90 -19.21 -23.75
N ASN A 156 -3.53 -18.96 -24.91
CA ASN A 156 -4.61 -19.82 -25.42
C ASN A 156 -4.19 -21.29 -25.29
N ARG A 157 -5.03 -22.17 -24.72
CA ARG A 157 -4.72 -23.59 -24.53
C ARG A 157 -4.25 -24.28 -25.82
N ALA A 158 -4.84 -23.93 -26.97
CA ALA A 158 -4.39 -24.40 -28.28
C ALA A 158 -2.97 -23.87 -28.62
N TRP A 159 -2.71 -22.57 -28.43
CA TRP A 159 -1.38 -21.98 -28.61
C TRP A 159 -0.35 -22.59 -27.66
N LEU A 160 -0.72 -22.84 -26.40
CA LEU A 160 0.13 -23.46 -25.38
C LEU A 160 0.54 -24.86 -25.85
N TYR A 161 -0.40 -25.67 -26.33
CA TYR A 161 -0.10 -26.97 -26.91
C TYR A 161 0.73 -26.87 -28.19
N ASP A 162 0.42 -25.92 -29.09
CA ASP A 162 1.21 -25.68 -30.31
C ASP A 162 2.68 -25.33 -29.97
N GLN A 163 2.92 -24.52 -28.93
CA GLN A 163 4.27 -24.19 -28.50
C GLN A 163 4.98 -25.33 -27.78
N LEU A 164 4.27 -26.11 -26.97
CA LEU A 164 4.87 -27.29 -26.34
C LEU A 164 5.33 -28.29 -27.44
N GLN A 165 4.49 -28.48 -28.47
CA GLN A 165 4.80 -29.31 -29.63
C GLN A 165 5.96 -28.75 -30.49
N TYR A 166 5.97 -27.45 -30.80
CA TYR A 166 7.06 -26.80 -31.55
C TYR A 166 8.43 -27.00 -30.89
N ASN A 167 8.45 -27.18 -29.56
CA ASN A 167 9.69 -27.32 -28.77
C ASN A 167 10.00 -28.76 -28.36
N GLU A 168 9.42 -29.73 -29.07
CA GLU A 168 9.61 -31.19 -28.88
C GLU A 168 9.22 -31.65 -27.46
N ILE A 169 8.22 -30.99 -26.86
CA ILE A 169 7.66 -31.36 -25.56
C ILE A 169 6.33 -32.06 -25.84
N ALA A 170 6.33 -33.40 -25.80
CA ALA A 170 5.16 -34.21 -26.12
C ALA A 170 3.99 -33.90 -25.17
N THR A 171 2.84 -33.50 -25.71
CA THR A 171 1.62 -33.21 -24.93
C THR A 171 0.44 -33.96 -25.53
N ALA A 172 -0.46 -34.48 -24.69
CA ALA A 172 -1.67 -35.12 -25.18
C ALA A 172 -2.72 -34.06 -25.56
N TYR A 173 -3.00 -33.98 -26.86
CA TYR A 173 -3.91 -33.00 -27.47
C TYR A 173 -5.33 -33.57 -27.56
N GLY A 174 -6.33 -32.82 -27.09
CA GLY A 174 -7.74 -33.16 -27.27
C GLY A 174 -8.17 -32.85 -28.70
N ARG A 175 -8.55 -33.84 -29.51
CA ARG A 175 -8.85 -33.66 -30.94
C ARG A 175 -10.05 -34.46 -31.40
N VAL A 176 -10.83 -33.88 -32.30
CA VAL A 176 -11.79 -34.62 -33.12
C VAL A 176 -11.03 -35.41 -34.18
N ILE A 177 -11.28 -36.71 -34.23
CA ILE A 177 -10.75 -37.64 -35.21
C ILE A 177 -11.88 -38.24 -36.03
N TYR A 178 -11.58 -38.52 -37.30
CA TYR A 178 -12.57 -38.90 -38.30
C TYR A 178 -12.29 -40.28 -38.90
N ASN A 179 -11.09 -40.83 -38.69
CA ASN A 179 -10.70 -42.13 -39.22
C ASN A 179 -9.61 -42.82 -38.39
N ALA A 180 -9.43 -44.12 -38.63
CA ALA A 180 -8.43 -44.96 -37.97
C ALA A 180 -6.98 -44.48 -38.13
N SER A 181 -6.61 -43.94 -39.30
CA SER A 181 -5.25 -43.43 -39.54
C SER A 181 -4.94 -42.19 -38.71
N ASP A 182 -5.94 -41.44 -38.25
CA ASP A 182 -5.73 -40.29 -37.37
C ASP A 182 -5.11 -40.71 -36.02
N LEU A 183 -5.29 -41.97 -35.57
CA LEU A 183 -4.65 -42.51 -34.37
C LEU A 183 -3.14 -42.76 -34.53
N GLN A 184 -2.66 -42.98 -35.76
CA GLN A 184 -1.23 -43.21 -36.04
C GLN A 184 -0.43 -41.91 -36.17
N ASN A 185 -1.04 -40.77 -35.84
CA ASN A 185 -0.36 -39.49 -35.88
C ASN A 185 0.75 -39.45 -34.82
N ASP A 186 1.99 -39.18 -35.24
CA ASP A 186 3.17 -39.05 -34.37
C ASP A 186 2.98 -38.03 -33.23
N MET A 187 1.98 -37.14 -33.37
CA MET A 187 1.61 -36.12 -32.40
C MET A 187 0.68 -36.63 -31.28
N ILE A 188 0.20 -37.89 -31.34
CA ILE A 188 -0.65 -38.49 -30.29
C ILE A 188 0.23 -39.24 -29.29
N SER A 189 0.27 -38.72 -28.06
CA SER A 189 0.92 -39.40 -26.93
C SER A 189 -0.09 -40.31 -26.23
N TYR A 190 0.17 -41.62 -26.25
CA TYR A 190 -0.64 -42.62 -25.57
C TYR A 190 -0.27 -42.74 -24.09
N PRO A 191 -1.22 -43.06 -23.19
CA PRO A 191 -2.61 -43.44 -23.48
C PRO A 191 -3.57 -42.26 -23.75
N VAL A 192 -4.67 -42.51 -24.48
CA VAL A 192 -5.75 -41.54 -24.76
C VAL A 192 -7.14 -42.14 -24.54
N ASN A 193 -8.08 -41.37 -24.02
CA ASN A 193 -9.51 -41.73 -23.97
C ASN A 193 -10.19 -41.39 -25.28
N LEU A 194 -10.96 -42.33 -25.80
CA LEU A 194 -11.87 -42.17 -26.93
C LEU A 194 -13.30 -41.96 -26.43
N CYS A 195 -13.97 -40.88 -26.88
CA CYS A 195 -15.37 -40.58 -26.56
C CYS A 195 -16.12 -39.89 -27.71
N ASN A 196 -17.40 -39.60 -27.49
CA ASN A 196 -18.27 -38.83 -28.39
C ASN A 196 -18.03 -37.31 -28.22
N THR A 197 -18.11 -36.53 -29.30
CA THR A 197 -17.92 -35.07 -29.32
C THR A 197 -18.87 -34.30 -28.40
N ASN A 198 -20.06 -34.83 -28.12
CA ASN A 198 -21.02 -34.21 -27.19
C ASN A 198 -20.75 -34.50 -25.70
N LYS A 199 -19.72 -35.30 -25.36
CA LYS A 199 -19.27 -35.64 -23.98
C LYS A 199 -20.35 -36.16 -23.00
N THR A 200 -21.57 -36.44 -23.43
CA THR A 200 -22.74 -36.60 -22.54
C THR A 200 -23.23 -38.03 -22.34
N PHE A 201 -22.77 -39.04 -23.10
CA PHE A 201 -23.24 -40.42 -22.90
C PHE A 201 -22.20 -41.53 -23.19
N GLY A 202 -21.93 -42.37 -22.19
CA GLY A 202 -22.06 -43.83 -22.29
C GLY A 202 -20.84 -44.69 -22.63
N HIS A 203 -19.91 -44.25 -23.47
CA HIS A 203 -18.72 -45.06 -23.78
C HIS A 203 -17.45 -44.18 -23.80
N ASN A 204 -16.61 -44.37 -22.79
CA ASN A 204 -15.23 -43.87 -22.77
C ASN A 204 -14.32 -45.08 -22.77
N LYS A 205 -13.41 -45.20 -23.74
CA LYS A 205 -12.44 -46.30 -23.77
C LYS A 205 -11.01 -45.74 -23.82
N THR A 206 -10.18 -46.14 -22.88
CA THR A 206 -8.76 -45.77 -22.84
C THR A 206 -7.97 -46.66 -23.80
N LEU A 207 -7.31 -46.04 -24.76
CA LEU A 207 -6.43 -46.64 -25.75
C LEU A 207 -4.99 -46.56 -25.24
N GLN A 208 -4.27 -47.68 -25.25
CA GLN A 208 -2.86 -47.75 -24.81
C GLN A 208 -1.87 -47.56 -25.96
N SER A 209 -2.32 -47.76 -27.19
CA SER A 209 -1.54 -47.54 -28.41
C SER A 209 -2.48 -47.26 -29.58
N ALA A 210 -1.93 -46.78 -30.70
CA ALA A 210 -2.70 -46.59 -31.94
C ALA A 210 -3.33 -47.88 -32.45
N ASN A 211 -2.60 -49.00 -32.33
CA ASN A 211 -3.04 -50.32 -32.78
C ASN A 211 -4.21 -50.86 -31.93
N ASP A 212 -4.21 -50.56 -30.62
CA ASP A 212 -5.29 -51.00 -29.72
C ASP A 212 -6.62 -50.25 -29.97
N GLY A 213 -6.56 -49.07 -30.59
CA GLY A 213 -7.72 -48.21 -30.80
C GLY A 213 -8.39 -48.33 -32.15
N GLU A 214 -7.79 -49.02 -33.12
CA GLU A 214 -8.26 -49.01 -34.51
C GLU A 214 -9.63 -49.67 -34.68
N ASN A 215 -9.85 -50.80 -34.02
CA ASN A 215 -11.12 -51.54 -34.08
C ASN A 215 -12.23 -50.82 -33.30
N GLU A 216 -11.89 -50.27 -32.15
CA GLU A 216 -12.79 -49.49 -31.30
C GLU A 216 -13.24 -48.20 -31.97
N LEU A 217 -12.32 -47.48 -32.61
CA LEU A 217 -12.64 -46.26 -33.34
C LEU A 217 -13.50 -46.56 -34.56
N LYS A 218 -13.23 -47.65 -35.30
CA LYS A 218 -14.10 -48.09 -36.40
C LYS A 218 -15.52 -48.36 -35.91
N LEU A 219 -15.67 -49.01 -34.75
CA LEU A 219 -16.96 -49.27 -34.13
C LEU A 219 -17.68 -47.98 -33.71
N PHE A 220 -16.94 -47.02 -33.13
CA PHE A 220 -17.44 -45.70 -32.77
C PHE A 220 -17.92 -44.90 -33.99
N LEU A 221 -17.10 -44.88 -35.05
CA LEU A 221 -17.36 -44.12 -36.28
C LEU A 221 -18.52 -44.71 -37.11
N THR A 222 -18.84 -46.00 -36.94
CA THR A 222 -20.05 -46.58 -37.54
C THR A 222 -21.34 -46.07 -36.90
N VAL A 223 -21.29 -45.57 -35.66
CA VAL A 223 -22.46 -45.05 -34.93
C VAL A 223 -22.55 -43.53 -35.04
N GLN A 224 -21.42 -42.83 -35.18
CA GLN A 224 -21.34 -41.37 -35.32
C GLN A 224 -20.25 -40.96 -36.31
N ALA A 225 -20.42 -39.85 -37.03
CA ALA A 225 -19.47 -39.43 -38.08
C ALA A 225 -18.09 -38.98 -37.56
N GLU A 226 -17.93 -38.79 -36.25
CA GLU A 226 -16.72 -38.27 -35.62
C GLU A 226 -16.56 -38.83 -34.20
N ALA A 227 -15.32 -38.87 -33.72
CA ALA A 227 -15.01 -39.21 -32.33
C ALA A 227 -14.02 -38.20 -31.77
N PHE A 228 -14.00 -38.03 -30.46
CA PHE A 228 -13.07 -37.14 -29.76
C PHE A 228 -12.08 -37.99 -28.95
N ILE A 229 -10.80 -37.72 -29.13
CA ILE A 229 -9.76 -38.24 -28.25
C ILE A 229 -9.29 -37.18 -27.29
N TYR A 230 -9.04 -37.56 -26.04
CA TYR A 230 -8.48 -36.68 -25.01
C TYR A 230 -7.63 -37.47 -24.03
N THR A 231 -6.80 -36.79 -23.26
CA THR A 231 -5.94 -37.43 -22.25
C THR A 231 -6.78 -38.16 -21.19
N PRO A 232 -6.33 -39.33 -20.67
CA PRO A 232 -6.91 -39.94 -19.49
C PRO A 232 -6.88 -38.96 -18.31
N ILE A 233 -7.75 -39.18 -17.32
CA ILE A 233 -7.73 -38.38 -16.09
C ILE A 233 -6.33 -38.52 -15.48
N GLU A 234 -5.59 -37.40 -15.43
CA GLU A 234 -4.25 -37.37 -14.85
C GLU A 234 -4.31 -37.92 -13.42
N ASN A 235 -3.33 -38.72 -13.05
CA ASN A 235 -3.35 -39.42 -11.77
C ASN A 235 -2.37 -38.83 -10.74
N TYR A 236 -1.50 -37.90 -11.16
CA TYR A 236 -0.70 -37.07 -10.27
C TYR A 236 -0.71 -35.61 -10.73
N ARG A 237 -0.69 -34.68 -9.77
CA ARG A 237 -0.52 -33.24 -9.98
C ARG A 237 0.79 -32.78 -9.37
N MET A 238 1.69 -32.24 -10.18
CA MET A 238 2.92 -31.62 -9.70
C MET A 238 2.70 -30.13 -9.51
N ILE A 239 2.93 -29.64 -8.30
CA ILE A 239 2.90 -28.21 -7.99
C ILE A 239 4.29 -27.64 -8.24
N CYS A 240 4.41 -26.72 -9.19
CA CYS A 240 5.68 -26.13 -9.57
C CYS A 240 5.69 -24.61 -9.30
N LEU A 241 6.77 -24.13 -8.70
CA LEU A 241 7.04 -22.70 -8.51
C LEU A 241 8.30 -22.34 -9.29
N GLU A 242 8.16 -21.48 -10.29
CA GLU A 242 9.23 -21.06 -11.20
C GLU A 242 10.02 -22.24 -11.80
N GLY A 243 9.29 -23.28 -12.23
CA GLY A 243 9.90 -24.49 -12.80
C GLY A 243 10.39 -25.52 -11.78
N ILE A 244 10.32 -25.22 -10.49
CA ILE A 244 10.77 -26.12 -9.43
C ILE A 244 9.58 -26.88 -8.86
N ILE A 245 9.60 -28.22 -8.97
CA ILE A 245 8.58 -29.09 -8.38
C ILE A 245 8.68 -29.04 -6.86
N LYS A 246 7.63 -28.52 -6.21
CA LYS A 246 7.51 -28.43 -4.76
C LYS A 246 6.81 -29.64 -4.17
N GLU A 247 5.73 -30.08 -4.80
CA GLU A 247 4.88 -31.16 -4.29
C GLU A 247 4.31 -31.98 -5.45
N ILE A 248 3.98 -33.23 -5.19
CA ILE A 248 3.29 -34.14 -6.11
C ILE A 248 2.10 -34.74 -5.38
N ILE A 249 0.89 -34.53 -5.90
CA ILE A 249 -0.37 -34.93 -5.28
C ILE A 249 -1.02 -36.02 -6.13
N PRO A 250 -1.35 -37.20 -5.58
CA PRO A 250 -2.16 -38.18 -6.28
C PRO A 250 -3.61 -37.68 -6.45
N LEU A 251 -4.15 -37.80 -7.66
CA LEU A 251 -5.49 -37.33 -8.03
C LEU A 251 -6.59 -38.40 -7.84
N ASP A 252 -6.20 -39.66 -7.61
CA ASP A 252 -7.10 -40.79 -7.33
C ASP A 252 -6.85 -41.31 -5.90
N SER A 253 -7.93 -41.58 -5.16
CA SER A 253 -7.90 -42.06 -3.77
C SER A 253 -7.35 -43.48 -3.62
N HIS A 254 -7.28 -44.25 -4.71
CA HIS A 254 -6.72 -45.60 -4.73
C HIS A 254 -5.21 -45.65 -4.97
N LEU A 255 -4.55 -44.51 -5.20
CA LEU A 255 -3.10 -44.43 -5.37
C LEU A 255 -2.42 -44.21 -4.03
N SER A 256 -1.39 -45.01 -3.74
CA SER A 256 -0.60 -44.89 -2.50
C SER A 256 0.39 -43.72 -2.57
N GLU A 257 0.55 -43.00 -1.45
CA GLU A 257 1.67 -42.09 -1.17
C GLU A 257 2.96 -42.90 -0.90
N GLU A 258 3.34 -43.78 -1.81
CA GLU A 258 4.65 -44.45 -1.71
C GLU A 258 5.74 -43.43 -2.04
N ASN A 259 6.41 -42.92 -1.00
CA ASN A 259 7.46 -41.89 -1.10
C ASN A 259 8.51 -42.19 -2.17
N ASP A 260 8.94 -43.45 -2.32
CA ASP A 260 9.94 -43.85 -3.32
C ASP A 260 9.47 -43.59 -4.76
N ARG A 261 8.17 -43.75 -5.04
CA ARG A 261 7.59 -43.52 -6.37
C ARG A 261 7.45 -42.04 -6.66
N LEU A 262 7.09 -41.23 -5.67
CA LEU A 262 7.01 -39.77 -5.79
C LEU A 262 8.40 -39.15 -6.03
N ASP A 263 9.43 -39.66 -5.34
CA ASP A 263 10.82 -39.22 -5.54
C ASP A 263 11.36 -39.56 -6.93
N LEU A 264 11.03 -40.75 -7.45
CA LEU A 264 11.36 -41.14 -8.82
C LEU A 264 10.67 -40.23 -9.85
N LEU A 265 9.38 -39.94 -9.63
CA LEU A 265 8.62 -39.01 -10.49
C LEU A 265 9.21 -37.60 -10.47
N LYS A 266 9.55 -37.09 -9.28
CA LYS A 266 10.16 -35.77 -9.13
C LYS A 266 11.48 -35.68 -9.87
N LYS A 267 12.40 -36.62 -9.65
CA LYS A 267 13.71 -36.67 -10.33
C LYS A 267 13.57 -36.81 -11.85
N GLY A 268 12.60 -37.60 -12.30
CA GLY A 268 12.33 -37.80 -13.74
C GLY A 268 11.80 -36.55 -14.43
N PHE A 269 11.13 -35.64 -13.70
CA PHE A 269 10.41 -34.51 -14.28
C PHE A 269 11.04 -33.14 -13.96
N GLU A 270 11.98 -33.03 -13.02
CA GLU A 270 12.61 -31.76 -12.62
C GLU A 270 13.20 -30.97 -13.80
N ALA A 271 13.96 -31.65 -14.68
CA ALA A 271 14.55 -31.01 -15.85
C ALA A 271 13.47 -30.52 -16.84
N GLN A 272 12.38 -31.28 -16.98
CA GLN A 272 11.28 -30.97 -17.86
C GLN A 272 10.43 -29.81 -17.32
N ALA A 273 10.15 -29.77 -16.02
CA ALA A 273 9.45 -28.66 -15.36
C ALA A 273 10.24 -27.36 -15.48
N LEU A 274 11.56 -27.40 -15.27
CA LEU A 274 12.42 -26.22 -15.44
C LEU A 274 12.50 -25.80 -16.92
N LYS A 275 12.52 -26.77 -17.85
CA LYS A 275 12.39 -26.50 -19.28
C LYS A 275 11.06 -25.81 -19.55
N ILE A 276 9.92 -26.34 -19.14
CA ILE A 276 8.60 -25.72 -19.32
C ILE A 276 8.59 -24.27 -18.80
N TYR A 277 9.09 -24.01 -17.59
CA TYR A 277 9.12 -22.65 -17.02
C TYR A 277 9.99 -21.66 -17.80
N LYS A 278 11.17 -22.06 -18.28
CA LYS A 278 12.04 -21.17 -19.05
C LYS A 278 11.37 -20.66 -20.33
N TRP A 279 10.43 -21.43 -20.87
CA TRP A 279 9.74 -21.15 -22.12
C TRP A 279 8.39 -20.47 -21.86
N LEU A 280 7.71 -20.89 -20.79
CA LEU A 280 6.45 -20.38 -20.29
C LEU A 280 6.69 -19.89 -18.86
N PRO A 281 7.04 -18.61 -18.65
CA PRO A 281 7.48 -18.08 -17.36
C PRO A 281 6.32 -17.90 -16.36
N ILE A 282 5.45 -18.89 -16.29
CA ILE A 282 4.37 -19.05 -15.33
C ILE A 282 5.02 -19.27 -13.97
N LYS A 283 4.89 -18.28 -13.08
CA LYS A 283 5.51 -18.29 -11.75
C LYS A 283 5.00 -19.44 -10.88
N PHE A 284 3.74 -19.78 -10.99
CA PHE A 284 3.11 -20.86 -10.25
C PHE A 284 2.31 -21.71 -11.23
N MET A 285 2.68 -22.97 -11.42
CA MET A 285 2.04 -23.85 -12.42
C MET A 285 1.74 -25.22 -11.83
N TYR A 286 0.62 -25.80 -12.27
CA TYR A 286 0.34 -27.22 -12.09
C TYR A 286 0.82 -27.97 -13.34
N ILE A 287 1.46 -29.10 -13.12
CA ILE A 287 1.74 -30.06 -14.18
C ILE A 287 1.04 -31.36 -13.79
N ASP A 288 -0.11 -31.58 -14.40
CA ASP A 288 -0.84 -32.82 -14.22
C ASP A 288 -0.24 -33.87 -15.15
N VAL A 289 0.13 -35.01 -14.59
CA VAL A 289 0.81 -36.09 -15.30
C VAL A 289 0.01 -37.37 -15.15
N PHE A 290 0.01 -38.17 -16.21
CA PHE A 290 -0.48 -39.54 -16.16
C PHE A 290 0.70 -40.52 -16.09
N VAL A 291 0.66 -41.45 -15.14
CA VAL A 291 1.75 -42.42 -14.89
C VAL A 291 1.18 -43.84 -14.86
N THR A 292 1.67 -44.72 -15.74
CA THR A 292 1.29 -46.14 -15.73
C THR A 292 2.15 -46.95 -14.74
N LYS A 293 1.84 -48.25 -14.54
CA LYS A 293 2.59 -49.14 -13.63
C LYS A 293 4.00 -49.48 -14.12
N THR A 294 4.28 -49.34 -15.42
CA THR A 294 5.50 -49.89 -16.05
C THR A 294 6.36 -48.85 -16.77
N ASP A 295 5.80 -47.71 -17.16
CA ASP A 295 6.52 -46.59 -17.77
C ASP A 295 5.90 -45.23 -17.39
N ILE A 296 6.74 -44.20 -17.28
CA ILE A 296 6.31 -42.79 -17.30
C ILE A 296 5.99 -42.45 -18.76
N SER A 297 4.83 -42.91 -19.26
CA SER A 297 4.32 -42.46 -20.56
C SER A 297 3.87 -41.00 -20.43
N LEU A 298 4.55 -40.10 -21.13
CA LEU A 298 4.48 -38.66 -20.89
C LEU A 298 3.29 -38.01 -21.60
N SER A 299 2.09 -38.16 -21.03
CA SER A 299 1.01 -37.21 -21.27
C SER A 299 0.89 -36.30 -20.05
N PHE A 300 1.09 -34.99 -20.24
CA PHE A 300 0.93 -34.01 -19.17
C PHE A 300 0.18 -32.76 -19.65
N VAL A 301 -0.43 -32.07 -18.70
CA VAL A 301 -1.11 -30.79 -18.91
C VAL A 301 -0.48 -29.76 -17.97
N VAL A 302 -0.09 -28.63 -18.54
CA VAL A 302 0.43 -27.50 -17.79
C VAL A 302 -0.68 -26.50 -17.61
N THR A 303 -0.94 -26.11 -16.36
CA THR A 303 -1.89 -25.06 -16.02
C THR A 303 -1.19 -23.94 -15.26
N ASP A 304 -1.51 -22.68 -15.60
CA ASP A 304 -1.13 -21.52 -14.80
C ASP A 304 -1.93 -21.48 -13.50
N ALA A 305 -1.26 -21.80 -12.40
CA ALA A 305 -1.79 -21.78 -11.04
C ALA A 305 -1.68 -20.38 -10.38
N GLY A 306 -0.85 -19.49 -10.94
CA GLY A 306 -0.75 -18.08 -10.54
C GLY A 306 -2.02 -17.30 -10.88
N SER A 307 -2.82 -17.84 -11.78
CA SER A 307 -4.22 -17.52 -11.96
C SER A 307 -5.09 -18.39 -11.06
N VAL A 308 -5.83 -17.77 -10.13
CA VAL A 308 -6.54 -18.41 -9.00
C VAL A 308 -7.69 -19.37 -9.42
N PHE A 309 -7.82 -19.73 -10.68
CA PHE A 309 -9.03 -20.41 -11.18
C PHE A 309 -8.99 -21.90 -11.30
N ASP A 310 -7.80 -22.47 -11.22
CA ASP A 310 -7.70 -23.86 -10.81
C ASP A 310 -7.79 -24.03 -9.29
N ILE A 311 -7.65 -22.96 -8.50
CA ILE A 311 -7.86 -23.05 -7.04
C ILE A 311 -9.31 -23.44 -6.75
N ILE A 312 -10.33 -23.02 -7.50
CA ILE A 312 -11.73 -23.44 -7.21
C ILE A 312 -11.99 -24.91 -7.54
N LYS A 313 -11.41 -25.44 -8.64
CA LYS A 313 -11.42 -26.88 -8.93
C LYS A 313 -10.60 -27.68 -7.92
N GLN A 314 -9.62 -27.05 -7.28
CA GLN A 314 -8.70 -27.64 -6.31
C GLN A 314 -9.03 -27.37 -4.84
N LEU A 315 -9.92 -26.43 -4.53
CA LEU A 315 -10.52 -26.24 -3.20
C LEU A 315 -11.49 -27.39 -2.91
N ALA A 316 -11.91 -28.13 -3.94
CA ALA A 316 -12.50 -29.45 -3.81
C ALA A 316 -11.46 -30.55 -3.47
N MET A 317 -10.15 -30.28 -3.57
CA MET A 317 -9.12 -31.14 -2.98
C MET A 317 -9.06 -30.89 -1.47
N ARG A 318 -8.79 -31.97 -0.74
CA ARG A 318 -8.76 -32.03 0.72
C ARG A 318 -7.73 -31.10 1.41
N ASP A 319 -6.91 -30.33 0.69
CA ASP A 319 -5.71 -29.66 1.21
C ASP A 319 -5.55 -28.18 0.77
N SER A 320 -6.60 -27.35 0.83
CA SER A 320 -6.52 -25.89 0.62
C SER A 320 -5.46 -25.20 1.49
N ASP A 321 -5.20 -25.76 2.68
CA ASP A 321 -4.20 -25.28 3.62
C ASP A 321 -2.76 -25.42 3.12
N LYS A 322 -2.42 -26.54 2.46
CA LYS A 322 -1.07 -26.77 1.91
C LYS A 322 -0.76 -25.79 0.79
N LEU A 323 -1.74 -25.55 -0.08
CA LEU A 323 -1.61 -24.58 -1.16
C LEU A 323 -1.34 -23.17 -0.65
N GLN A 324 -2.06 -22.75 0.40
CA GLN A 324 -1.81 -21.46 1.05
C GLN A 324 -0.39 -21.38 1.63
N MET A 325 0.11 -22.45 2.26
CA MET A 325 1.48 -22.50 2.78
C MET A 325 2.52 -22.37 1.66
N LEU A 326 2.38 -23.11 0.56
CA LEU A 326 3.29 -23.02 -0.59
C LEU A 326 3.35 -21.61 -1.19
N LEU A 327 2.20 -20.94 -1.29
CA LEU A 327 2.14 -19.57 -1.79
C LEU A 327 2.82 -18.59 -0.83
N LEU A 328 2.61 -18.75 0.48
CA LEU A 328 3.29 -17.91 1.46
C LEU A 328 4.81 -18.14 1.49
N ASP A 329 5.26 -19.39 1.39
CA ASP A 329 6.67 -19.74 1.27
C ASP A 329 7.29 -19.11 0.02
N TYR A 330 6.54 -19.09 -1.09
CA TYR A 330 6.95 -18.39 -2.30
C TYR A 330 7.08 -16.89 -2.09
N LEU A 331 6.06 -16.23 -1.52
CA LEU A 331 6.10 -14.79 -1.24
C LEU A 331 7.32 -14.45 -0.36
N LYS A 332 7.55 -15.25 0.69
CA LYS A 332 8.70 -15.11 1.58
C LYS A 332 10.02 -15.30 0.83
N SER A 333 10.12 -16.29 -0.05
CA SER A 333 11.33 -16.55 -0.86
C SER A 333 11.66 -15.39 -1.82
N LYS A 334 10.66 -14.59 -2.20
CA LYS A 334 10.81 -13.39 -3.04
C LYS A 334 11.13 -12.13 -2.25
N GLY A 335 11.26 -12.24 -0.93
CA GLY A 335 11.47 -11.08 -0.06
C GLY A 335 10.23 -10.19 0.06
N ILE A 336 9.04 -10.72 -0.24
CA ILE A 336 7.78 -10.01 0.03
C ILE A 336 7.61 -9.91 1.55
N GLY A 337 7.29 -8.71 2.02
CA GLY A 337 7.21 -8.43 3.45
C GLY A 337 7.21 -6.94 3.74
N ARG A 338 7.75 -6.58 4.91
CA ARG A 338 7.81 -5.19 5.37
C ARG A 338 8.95 -4.42 4.71
N ILE A 339 8.68 -3.16 4.45
CA ILE A 339 9.73 -2.14 4.29
C ILE A 339 9.87 -1.38 5.61
N PRO A 340 11.01 -0.71 5.85
CA PRO A 340 11.12 0.21 6.97
C PRO A 340 10.02 1.26 6.98
N ILE A 341 9.34 1.39 8.13
CA ILE A 341 8.29 2.40 8.35
C ILE A 341 8.64 3.23 9.58
N PHE A 342 8.67 4.55 9.40
CA PHE A 342 8.89 5.53 10.46
C PHE A 342 7.61 6.33 10.68
N SER A 343 6.99 6.21 11.86
CA SER A 343 5.77 6.95 12.19
C SER A 343 6.03 8.01 13.24
N ILE A 344 5.64 9.24 12.97
CA ILE A 344 5.93 10.40 13.81
C ILE A 344 4.62 11.03 14.28
N SER A 345 4.43 11.13 15.59
CA SER A 345 3.37 11.93 16.19
C SER A 345 3.89 12.88 17.27
N GLY A 346 2.99 13.74 17.77
CA GLY A 346 3.32 14.81 18.72
C GLY A 346 2.56 16.12 18.48
N THR A 347 2.79 17.12 19.31
CA THR A 347 2.23 18.47 19.11
C THR A 347 3.13 19.27 18.17
N ASN A 348 4.43 19.40 18.47
CA ASN A 348 5.39 20.15 17.66
C ASN A 348 6.53 19.26 17.16
N GLY A 349 7.16 19.64 16.04
CA GLY A 349 8.33 18.93 15.49
C GLY A 349 8.04 17.71 14.61
N LYS A 350 6.76 17.34 14.44
CA LYS A 350 6.35 16.19 13.60
C LYS A 350 6.83 16.31 12.15
N THR A 351 6.37 17.33 11.44
CA THR A 351 6.70 17.56 10.02
C THR A 351 8.21 17.69 9.82
N THR A 352 8.88 18.46 10.68
CA THR A 352 10.34 18.63 10.64
C THR A 352 11.07 17.30 10.81
N THR A 353 10.67 16.48 11.79
CA THR A 353 11.29 15.16 12.02
C THR A 353 11.00 14.21 10.87
N ALA A 354 9.77 14.18 10.34
CA ALA A 354 9.41 13.35 9.19
C ALA A 354 10.22 13.71 7.93
N ARG A 355 10.32 15.01 7.60
CA ARG A 355 11.13 15.50 6.47
C ARG A 355 12.62 15.20 6.69
N LEU A 356 13.15 15.42 7.90
CA LEU A 356 14.54 15.08 8.23
C LEU A 356 14.84 13.58 8.06
N ILE A 357 13.97 12.70 8.55
CA ILE A 357 14.15 11.25 8.38
C ILE A 357 14.10 10.89 6.88
N ASN A 358 13.16 11.47 6.12
CA ASN A 358 13.09 11.27 4.68
C ASN A 358 14.38 11.70 3.97
N ASP A 359 14.91 12.88 4.29
CA ASP A 359 16.15 13.40 3.68
C ASP A 359 17.38 12.57 4.05
N LEU A 360 17.44 12.07 5.29
CA LEU A 360 18.48 11.14 5.72
C LEU A 360 18.42 9.84 4.90
N LEU A 361 17.24 9.24 4.78
CA LEU A 361 17.04 8.00 4.03
C LEU A 361 17.39 8.18 2.54
N LEU A 362 16.97 9.29 1.93
CA LEU A 362 17.32 9.63 0.55
C LEU A 362 18.83 9.79 0.37
N THR A 363 19.50 10.49 1.30
CA THR A 363 20.95 10.66 1.28
C THR A 363 21.69 9.33 1.48
N LEU A 364 21.10 8.40 2.22
CA LEU A 364 21.58 7.04 2.42
C LEU A 364 21.25 6.09 1.25
N GLY A 365 20.55 6.58 0.22
CA GLY A 365 20.29 5.85 -1.03
C GLY A 365 18.96 5.09 -1.10
N TYR A 366 18.06 5.27 -0.13
CA TYR A 366 16.72 4.66 -0.19
C TYR A 366 15.79 5.41 -1.15
N SER A 367 14.97 4.67 -1.88
CA SER A 367 13.79 5.22 -2.55
C SER A 367 12.67 5.39 -1.54
N THR A 368 12.39 6.62 -1.08
CA THR A 368 11.45 6.85 0.01
C THR A 368 10.03 7.18 -0.45
N GLY A 369 9.06 6.98 0.44
CA GLY A 369 7.73 7.57 0.35
C GLY A 369 7.40 8.34 1.63
N LEU A 370 7.15 9.65 1.51
CA LEU A 370 6.86 10.53 2.64
C LEU A 370 5.41 11.00 2.55
N ALA A 371 4.65 10.82 3.63
CA ALA A 371 3.35 11.49 3.84
C ALA A 371 3.48 12.42 5.04
N CYS A 372 3.36 13.72 4.83
CA CYS A 372 3.48 14.72 5.89
C CYS A 372 2.50 15.87 5.74
N THR A 373 2.51 16.83 6.69
CA THR A 373 1.67 18.03 6.54
C THR A 373 1.99 18.74 5.22
N GLY A 374 0.96 18.91 4.39
CA GLY A 374 1.01 19.63 3.13
C GLY A 374 1.16 18.75 1.90
N TYR A 375 1.80 17.57 2.00
CA TYR A 375 1.99 16.70 0.82
C TYR A 375 2.34 15.22 1.07
N ILE A 376 2.16 14.42 0.00
CA ILE A 376 2.78 13.12 -0.25
C ILE A 376 3.87 13.28 -1.31
N SER A 377 5.00 12.60 -1.14
CA SER A 377 6.08 12.56 -2.13
C SER A 377 6.72 11.17 -2.24
N PHE A 378 7.26 10.88 -3.42
CA PHE A 378 8.08 9.70 -3.70
C PHE A 378 9.49 10.15 -4.08
N GLY A 379 10.46 9.85 -3.22
CA GLY A 379 11.77 10.49 -3.25
C GLY A 379 11.63 12.00 -3.06
N ARG A 380 12.13 12.77 -4.03
CA ARG A 380 11.99 14.25 -4.06
C ARG A 380 10.82 14.73 -4.92
N ASN A 381 10.06 13.82 -5.54
CA ASN A 381 8.97 14.16 -6.43
C ASN A 381 7.67 14.30 -5.65
N LEU A 382 7.06 15.49 -5.72
CA LEU A 382 5.74 15.76 -5.17
C LEU A 382 4.68 14.93 -5.91
N TYR A 383 3.87 14.18 -5.17
CA TYR A 383 2.78 13.38 -5.73
C TYR A 383 1.43 14.08 -5.55
N GLU A 384 1.13 14.49 -4.33
CA GLU A 384 -0.16 15.10 -3.97
C GLU A 384 0.03 16.14 -2.86
N THR A 385 -0.77 17.20 -2.86
CA THR A 385 -0.81 18.21 -1.78
C THR A 385 -2.15 18.21 -1.07
N GLY A 386 -2.17 18.38 0.26
CA GLY A 386 -3.42 18.45 1.02
C GLY A 386 -3.27 18.04 2.50
N ASP A 387 -4.37 17.56 3.10
CA ASP A 387 -4.33 16.89 4.42
C ASP A 387 -3.85 15.45 4.23
N THR A 388 -2.53 15.30 4.25
CA THR A 388 -1.82 14.06 3.91
C THR A 388 -1.21 13.36 5.13
N THR A 389 -1.84 13.50 6.30
CA THR A 389 -1.33 13.02 7.61
C THR A 389 -2.14 11.87 8.22
N GLY A 390 -2.86 11.11 7.38
CA GLY A 390 -3.79 10.06 7.82
C GLY A 390 -3.74 8.77 7.01
N PHE A 391 -4.64 7.84 7.35
CA PHE A 391 -4.74 6.48 6.82
C PHE A 391 -4.54 6.36 5.30
N LEU A 392 -5.28 7.14 4.50
CA LEU A 392 -5.25 7.04 3.03
C LEU A 392 -3.89 7.44 2.46
N SER A 393 -3.21 8.39 3.08
CA SER A 393 -1.87 8.83 2.67
C SER A 393 -0.83 7.75 2.96
N ALA A 394 -0.91 7.08 4.12
CA ALA A 394 -0.09 5.92 4.41
C ALA A 394 -0.34 4.79 3.39
N ARG A 395 -1.62 4.50 3.07
CA ARG A 395 -1.97 3.48 2.05
C ARG A 395 -1.41 3.81 0.67
N THR A 396 -1.54 5.07 0.24
CA THR A 396 -1.01 5.55 -1.05
C THR A 396 0.50 5.34 -1.15
N VAL A 397 1.23 5.56 -0.05
CA VAL A 397 2.67 5.31 -0.02
C VAL A 397 2.99 3.82 -0.05
N LEU A 398 2.30 3.01 0.75
CA LEU A 398 2.61 1.58 0.90
C LEU A 398 2.19 0.72 -0.31
N THR A 399 1.32 1.23 -1.18
CA THR A 399 0.95 0.56 -2.44
C THR A 399 1.88 0.90 -3.60
N ASN A 400 2.81 1.86 -3.43
CA ASN A 400 3.75 2.23 -4.48
C ASN A 400 4.99 1.34 -4.48
N LYS A 401 5.16 0.52 -5.53
CA LYS A 401 6.27 -0.45 -5.69
C LYS A 401 7.68 0.16 -5.77
N VAL A 402 7.82 1.48 -5.90
CA VAL A 402 9.13 2.14 -5.87
C VAL A 402 9.64 2.34 -4.44
N VAL A 403 8.74 2.33 -3.45
CA VAL A 403 9.08 2.70 -2.07
C VAL A 403 9.82 1.58 -1.34
N GLU A 404 11.04 1.87 -0.90
CA GLU A 404 11.91 1.02 -0.11
C GLU A 404 11.91 1.37 1.37
N ALA A 405 11.48 2.58 1.74
CA ALA A 405 11.27 3.01 3.12
C ALA A 405 10.18 4.09 3.17
N ALA A 406 9.28 4.02 4.15
CA ALA A 406 8.17 4.94 4.29
C ALA A 406 8.28 5.79 5.56
N VAL A 407 7.90 7.06 5.45
CA VAL A 407 7.92 8.02 6.56
C VAL A 407 6.55 8.69 6.66
N PHE A 408 5.92 8.58 7.82
CA PHE A 408 4.56 9.06 8.06
C PHE A 408 4.53 10.06 9.20
N GLU A 409 4.11 11.30 8.91
CA GLU A 409 3.55 12.16 9.94
C GLU A 409 2.11 11.72 10.22
N THR A 410 1.87 11.28 11.45
CA THR A 410 0.56 10.82 11.90
C THR A 410 -0.03 11.86 12.83
N ALA A 411 -0.90 12.72 12.28
CA ALA A 411 -1.60 13.73 13.06
C ALA A 411 -2.79 13.12 13.81
N ARG A 412 -3.17 13.77 14.92
CA ARG A 412 -4.32 13.37 15.75
C ARG A 412 -5.62 13.23 14.93
N GLY A 413 -5.87 14.13 13.97
CA GLY A 413 -7.03 14.03 13.09
C GLY A 413 -7.00 12.80 12.18
N GLY A 414 -5.82 12.39 11.70
CA GLY A 414 -5.64 11.17 10.92
C GLY A 414 -5.99 9.92 11.74
N ILE A 415 -5.46 9.84 12.96
CA ILE A 415 -5.68 8.71 13.90
C ILE A 415 -7.17 8.54 14.19
N LEU A 416 -7.86 9.63 14.59
CA LEU A 416 -9.27 9.56 15.00
C LEU A 416 -10.24 9.24 13.87
N ARG A 417 -9.92 9.61 12.62
CA ARG A 417 -10.83 9.40 11.48
C ARG A 417 -10.82 7.96 10.98
N ASN A 418 -9.64 7.40 10.72
CA ASN A 418 -9.50 6.12 10.01
C ASN A 418 -8.34 5.25 10.54
N GLY A 419 -7.71 5.63 11.65
CA GLY A 419 -6.52 4.95 12.16
C GLY A 419 -5.25 5.25 11.37
N LEU A 420 -4.25 4.37 11.48
CA LEU A 420 -2.86 4.63 11.07
C LEU A 420 -2.57 4.30 9.61
N GLY A 421 -3.24 3.30 9.04
CA GLY A 421 -3.04 2.92 7.64
C GLY A 421 -1.78 2.08 7.40
N TYR A 422 -1.12 1.61 8.46
CA TYR A 422 -0.02 0.65 8.40
C TYR A 422 -0.06 -0.20 9.67
N GLU A 423 0.68 -1.30 9.65
CA GLU A 423 1.00 -2.12 10.83
C GLU A 423 2.51 -2.34 10.87
N GLY A 424 3.05 -2.65 12.04
CA GLY A 424 4.44 -3.07 12.22
C GLY A 424 5.48 -2.05 11.76
N ALA A 425 5.43 -0.84 12.30
CA ALA A 425 6.45 0.18 12.08
C ALA A 425 7.81 -0.26 12.62
N THR A 426 8.88 0.14 11.93
CA THR A 426 10.27 -0.05 12.39
C THR A 426 10.57 0.86 13.56
N ALA A 427 10.07 2.09 13.52
CA ALA A 427 10.20 3.04 14.60
C ALA A 427 8.98 3.94 14.71
N ALA A 428 8.52 4.17 15.94
CA ALA A 428 7.50 5.16 16.25
C ALA A 428 8.08 6.26 17.13
N ILE A 429 7.83 7.51 16.76
CA ILE A 429 8.44 8.70 17.35
C ILE A 429 7.37 9.60 17.96
N LEU A 430 7.47 9.85 19.27
CA LEU A 430 6.67 10.85 19.99
C LEU A 430 7.53 12.07 20.31
N THR A 431 7.29 13.14 19.57
CA THR A 431 8.10 14.37 19.61
C THR A 431 7.83 15.21 20.85
N THR A 432 6.61 15.74 21.02
CA THR A 432 6.18 16.47 22.22
C THR A 432 4.69 16.27 22.45
N VAL A 433 4.19 16.55 23.66
CA VAL A 433 2.76 16.83 23.86
C VAL A 433 2.61 18.13 24.66
N SER A 434 1.81 19.04 24.15
CA SER A 434 1.46 20.31 24.80
C SER A 434 0.00 20.63 24.49
N GLU A 435 -0.58 21.57 25.24
CA GLU A 435 -1.95 22.02 25.02
C GLU A 435 -2.12 22.56 23.59
N ASP A 436 -2.84 21.80 22.77
CA ASP A 436 -3.16 22.13 21.39
C ASP A 436 -4.43 21.36 21.00
N HIS A 437 -5.49 22.06 20.60
CA HIS A 437 -6.80 21.48 20.23
C HIS A 437 -7.61 20.86 21.39
N ILE A 438 -7.45 21.37 22.62
CA ILE A 438 -8.31 20.99 23.76
C ILE A 438 -9.73 21.55 23.55
N ASN A 439 -10.76 20.73 23.83
CA ASN A 439 -12.20 20.95 23.60
C ASN A 439 -12.70 20.76 22.15
N GLY A 440 -11.87 20.24 21.25
CA GLY A 440 -12.27 19.71 19.94
C GLY A 440 -12.31 18.18 19.93
N ASP A 441 -13.25 17.58 19.18
CA ASP A 441 -13.50 16.12 19.06
C ASP A 441 -13.32 15.32 20.37
N ASN A 442 -14.02 15.75 21.44
CA ASN A 442 -14.06 15.13 22.77
C ASN A 442 -12.72 15.07 23.54
N ILE A 443 -11.73 15.90 23.20
CA ILE A 443 -10.48 16.02 23.95
C ILE A 443 -10.68 16.96 25.14
N GLN A 444 -10.60 16.44 26.36
CA GLN A 444 -10.81 17.20 27.60
C GLN A 444 -9.50 17.77 28.17
N GLY A 445 -8.36 17.16 27.85
CA GLY A 445 -7.06 17.67 28.33
C GLY A 445 -5.83 17.10 27.63
N ILE A 446 -4.66 17.43 28.19
CA ILE A 446 -3.36 17.00 27.66
C ILE A 446 -3.17 15.47 27.69
N ASN A 447 -3.78 14.79 28.65
CA ASN A 447 -3.70 13.33 28.77
C ASN A 447 -4.41 12.63 27.61
N ASP A 448 -5.57 13.13 27.18
CA ASP A 448 -6.27 12.60 26.00
C ASP A 448 -5.46 12.81 24.72
N LEU A 449 -4.80 13.97 24.60
CA LEU A 449 -3.88 14.23 23.49
C LEU A 449 -2.68 13.29 23.49
N ALA A 450 -2.09 13.04 24.66
CA ALA A 450 -0.98 12.11 24.82
C ALA A 450 -1.41 10.69 24.43
N HIS A 451 -2.59 10.25 24.90
CA HIS A 451 -3.16 8.95 24.62
C HIS A 451 -3.43 8.73 23.12
N ILE A 452 -4.10 9.68 22.45
CA ILE A 452 -4.35 9.57 21.01
C ILE A 452 -3.04 9.48 20.22
N LYS A 453 -2.01 10.23 20.64
CA LYS A 453 -0.72 10.24 19.97
C LYS A 453 0.06 8.96 20.22
N SER A 454 -0.05 8.34 21.40
CA SER A 454 0.67 7.11 21.75
C SER A 454 0.15 5.87 21.02
N VAL A 455 -1.00 5.93 20.35
CA VAL A 455 -1.53 4.84 19.50
C VAL A 455 -0.51 4.35 18.47
N ILE A 456 0.38 5.23 17.96
CA ILE A 456 1.44 4.81 17.02
C ILE A 456 2.41 3.77 17.61
N LEU A 457 2.56 3.73 18.94
CA LEU A 457 3.43 2.78 19.65
C LEU A 457 2.87 1.36 19.60
N GLU A 458 1.55 1.23 19.53
CA GLU A 458 0.86 -0.07 19.47
C GLU A 458 1.04 -0.74 18.10
N GLU A 459 1.33 0.01 17.05
CA GLU A 459 1.58 -0.50 15.70
C GLU A 459 3.07 -0.56 15.35
N VAL A 460 3.94 -0.78 16.34
CA VAL A 460 5.37 -1.03 16.13
C VAL A 460 5.64 -2.53 16.04
N HIS A 461 6.50 -2.94 15.12
CA HIS A 461 6.91 -4.34 15.00
C HIS A 461 7.62 -4.81 16.29
N PRO A 462 7.51 -6.09 16.71
CA PRO A 462 8.21 -6.62 17.90
C PRO A 462 9.72 -6.35 17.98
N CYS A 463 10.39 -6.25 16.83
CA CYS A 463 11.81 -5.89 16.71
C CYS A 463 12.07 -4.39 16.45
N GLY A 464 11.03 -3.56 16.45
CA GLY A 464 11.10 -2.12 16.23
C GLY A 464 11.42 -1.34 17.52
N LYS A 465 11.47 -0.01 17.40
CA LYS A 465 11.88 0.90 18.49
C LYS A 465 10.85 1.98 18.78
N TRP A 466 10.65 2.28 20.06
CA TRP A 466 9.83 3.41 20.51
C TRP A 466 10.75 4.57 20.88
N ILE A 467 10.58 5.72 20.25
CA ILE A 467 11.44 6.90 20.47
C ILE A 467 10.59 8.00 21.08
N ILE A 468 10.86 8.35 22.32
CA ILE A 468 9.94 9.14 23.12
C ILE A 468 10.70 10.29 23.75
N LYS A 469 10.19 11.52 23.61
CA LYS A 469 10.73 12.64 24.38
C LYS A 469 10.57 12.35 25.86
N ALA A 470 11.62 12.60 26.64
CA ALA A 470 11.63 12.38 28.08
C ALA A 470 10.74 13.41 28.80
N GLN A 471 9.44 13.22 28.67
CA GLN A 471 8.34 14.01 29.20
C GLN A 471 7.39 13.07 29.91
N GLU A 472 7.08 13.38 31.17
CA GLU A 472 6.28 12.54 32.08
C GLU A 472 5.02 11.95 31.43
N THR A 473 4.16 12.81 30.87
CA THR A 473 2.91 12.39 30.23
C THR A 473 3.10 11.41 29.07
N LEU A 474 4.17 11.54 28.29
CA LEU A 474 4.46 10.61 27.19
C LEU A 474 5.02 9.29 27.69
N ILE A 475 5.86 9.32 28.73
CA ILE A 475 6.42 8.13 29.36
C ILE A 475 5.31 7.30 30.03
N GLU A 476 4.37 7.96 30.72
CA GLU A 476 3.21 7.31 31.33
C GLU A 476 2.33 6.62 30.28
N GLU A 477 1.98 7.31 29.19
CA GLU A 477 1.20 6.71 28.11
C GLU A 477 1.95 5.56 27.44
N ALA A 478 3.27 5.67 27.27
CA ALA A 478 4.08 4.58 26.76
C ALA A 478 4.03 3.35 27.68
N HIS A 479 4.11 3.54 29.01
CA HIS A 479 3.94 2.42 29.95
C HIS A 479 2.56 1.77 29.85
N LYS A 480 1.49 2.56 29.62
CA LYS A 480 0.13 2.03 29.38
C LYS A 480 0.08 1.20 28.10
N SER A 481 0.58 1.72 26.98
CA SER A 481 0.66 0.99 25.71
C SER A 481 1.50 -0.28 25.85
N PHE A 482 2.64 -0.22 26.53
CA PHE A 482 3.50 -1.38 26.77
C PHE A 482 2.78 -2.47 27.58
N THR A 483 2.04 -2.07 28.62
CA THR A 483 1.24 -2.99 29.44
C THR A 483 0.14 -3.66 28.61
N LEU A 484 -0.56 -2.89 27.76
CA LEU A 484 -1.59 -3.40 26.87
C LEU A 484 -1.02 -4.43 25.88
N MET A 485 0.12 -4.10 25.28
CA MET A 485 0.74 -4.94 24.25
C MET A 485 1.40 -6.21 24.83
N THR A 486 1.94 -6.12 26.04
CA THR A 486 2.39 -7.31 26.81
C THR A 486 1.21 -8.24 27.12
N LYS A 487 0.05 -7.69 27.54
CA LYS A 487 -1.17 -8.48 27.76
C LYS A 487 -1.68 -9.18 26.50
N LYS A 488 -1.46 -8.58 25.32
CA LYS A 488 -1.76 -9.20 24.02
C LYS A 488 -0.71 -10.24 23.57
N GLY A 489 0.37 -10.45 24.34
CA GLY A 489 1.43 -11.40 24.00
C GLY A 489 2.39 -10.92 22.90
N ILE A 490 2.35 -9.64 22.53
CA ILE A 490 3.14 -9.09 21.41
C ILE A 490 4.58 -8.80 21.86
N TYR A 491 4.76 -8.29 23.08
CA TYR A 491 6.08 -8.01 23.65
C TYR A 491 6.37 -8.92 24.85
N THR A 492 7.60 -9.43 24.87
CA THR A 492 8.14 -10.28 25.94
C THR A 492 9.37 -9.68 26.61
N ASN A 493 9.94 -8.62 26.03
CA ASN A 493 11.08 -7.87 26.57
C ASN A 493 10.66 -6.84 27.61
N SER A 494 11.61 -6.29 28.36
CA SER A 494 11.35 -5.14 29.24
C SER A 494 11.13 -3.85 28.44
N PHE A 495 10.42 -2.89 29.04
CA PHE A 495 10.15 -1.57 28.47
C PHE A 495 11.44 -0.87 27.98
N GLU A 496 12.50 -0.93 28.79
CA GLU A 496 13.76 -0.23 28.53
C GLU A 496 14.52 -0.76 27.31
N LYS A 497 14.32 -2.04 26.96
CA LYS A 497 14.94 -2.62 25.76
C LYS A 497 14.29 -2.15 24.46
N MET A 498 13.05 -1.70 24.52
CA MET A 498 12.30 -1.25 23.35
C MET A 498 12.32 0.27 23.19
N VAL A 499 12.47 0.98 24.30
CA VAL A 499 12.30 2.44 24.36
C VAL A 499 13.65 3.15 24.35
N CYS A 500 13.77 4.11 23.44
CA CYS A 500 14.80 5.12 23.43
C CYS A 500 14.23 6.47 23.89
N LEU A 501 14.72 7.00 25.00
CA LEU A 501 14.32 8.32 25.46
C LEU A 501 15.21 9.42 24.86
N PHE A 502 14.66 10.59 24.57
CA PHE A 502 15.47 11.74 24.18
C PHE A 502 15.09 13.05 24.88
N SER A 503 16.08 13.89 25.15
CA SER A 503 15.90 15.19 25.80
C SER A 503 17.09 16.10 25.50
N ILE A 504 16.92 17.43 25.52
CA ILE A 504 18.10 18.31 25.43
C ILE A 504 19.00 18.09 26.64
N GLU A 505 18.44 18.17 27.84
CA GLU A 505 19.19 17.97 29.07
C GLU A 505 19.13 16.52 29.54
N LYS A 506 20.20 16.03 30.16
CA LYS A 506 20.25 14.74 30.86
C LYS A 506 19.45 14.84 32.16
N ASN A 507 18.13 14.89 32.04
CA ASN A 507 17.19 15.02 33.14
C ASN A 507 17.02 13.69 33.91
N ASN A 508 16.27 13.73 35.02
CA ASN A 508 16.06 12.55 35.87
C ASN A 508 15.44 11.36 35.10
N PHE A 509 14.50 11.61 34.19
CA PHE A 509 13.91 10.56 33.35
C PHE A 509 14.96 9.85 32.49
N ILE A 510 15.88 10.61 31.86
CA ILE A 510 16.99 10.03 31.09
C ILE A 510 17.91 9.22 32.01
N CYS A 511 18.30 9.76 33.17
CA CYS A 511 19.17 9.07 34.13
C CYS A 511 18.55 7.76 34.62
N ASP A 512 17.28 7.78 35.02
CA ASP A 512 16.56 6.60 35.51
C ASP A 512 16.42 5.53 34.44
N HIS A 513 16.14 5.93 33.20
CA HIS A 513 16.05 5.02 32.05
C HIS A 513 17.41 4.37 31.74
N ILE A 514 18.48 5.16 31.74
CA ILE A 514 19.87 4.68 31.58
C ILE A 514 20.24 3.67 32.68
N ASN A 515 19.90 3.96 33.94
CA ASN A 515 20.17 3.08 35.08
C ASN A 515 19.47 1.73 34.97
N ARG A 516 18.36 1.67 34.22
CA ARG A 516 17.63 0.44 33.89
C ARG A 516 18.05 -0.17 32.54
N ALA A 517 19.23 0.19 32.06
CA ALA A 517 19.83 -0.26 30.80
C ALA A 517 19.07 0.18 29.53
N GLY A 518 18.32 1.28 29.61
CA GLY A 518 17.62 1.88 28.47
C GLY A 518 18.54 2.67 27.53
N GLU A 519 18.11 2.77 26.27
CA GLU A 519 18.74 3.62 25.26
C GLU A 519 18.34 5.09 25.44
N ALA A 520 19.27 6.03 25.26
CA ALA A 520 18.94 7.44 25.36
C ALA A 520 19.79 8.35 24.46
N PHE A 521 19.19 9.44 23.98
CA PHE A 521 19.87 10.56 23.32
C PHE A 521 19.70 11.84 24.14
N TYR A 522 20.80 12.56 24.36
CA TYR A 522 20.73 13.83 25.06
C TYR A 522 21.92 14.74 24.71
N THR A 523 21.98 15.97 25.22
CA THR A 523 23.13 16.85 24.97
C THR A 523 24.08 16.92 26.17
N SER A 524 25.38 16.99 25.87
CA SER A 524 26.43 17.30 26.84
C SER A 524 27.37 18.35 26.22
N GLY A 525 27.34 19.57 26.77
CA GLY A 525 27.92 20.73 26.12
C GLY A 525 27.29 20.98 24.75
N ASP A 526 28.13 21.08 23.72
CA ASP A 526 27.70 21.33 22.33
C ASP A 526 27.47 20.04 21.52
N TYR A 527 27.44 18.88 22.18
CA TYR A 527 27.38 17.58 21.51
C TYR A 527 26.10 16.83 21.80
N ILE A 528 25.59 16.15 20.78
CA ILE A 528 24.60 15.09 20.94
C ILE A 528 25.33 13.82 21.39
N MET A 529 24.86 13.26 22.49
CA MET A 529 25.34 12.04 23.13
C MET A 529 24.34 10.91 22.89
N HIS A 530 24.85 9.69 22.77
CA HIS A 530 24.06 8.47 22.66
C HIS A 530 24.51 7.47 23.72
N HIS A 531 23.59 7.05 24.57
CA HIS A 531 23.79 5.97 25.52
C HIS A 531 23.10 4.71 25.01
N TYR A 532 23.86 3.63 24.83
CA TYR A 532 23.33 2.34 24.38
C TYR A 532 24.15 1.19 24.95
N ASN A 533 23.49 0.16 25.48
CA ASN A 533 24.12 -1.02 26.09
C ASN A 533 25.24 -0.68 27.11
N GLY A 534 25.03 0.33 27.94
CA GLY A 534 26.00 0.77 28.97
C GLY A 534 27.18 1.58 28.43
N HIS A 535 27.22 1.86 27.13
CA HIS A 535 28.24 2.69 26.50
C HIS A 535 27.68 4.06 26.15
N GLU A 536 28.47 5.09 26.47
CA GLU A 536 28.16 6.49 26.15
C GLU A 536 29.07 6.97 25.03
N SER A 537 28.47 7.41 23.92
CA SER A 537 29.16 7.85 22.71
C SER A 537 28.86 9.31 22.41
N LYS A 538 29.90 10.07 22.09
CA LYS A 538 29.80 11.45 21.62
C LYS A 538 29.64 11.45 20.10
N LEU A 539 28.45 11.79 19.61
CA LEU A 539 28.11 11.60 18.19
C LEU A 539 28.53 12.79 17.32
N ILE A 540 27.96 13.96 17.57
CA ILE A 540 28.12 15.12 16.68
C ILE A 540 27.96 16.44 17.43
N ASN A 541 28.75 17.43 17.04
CA ASN A 541 28.61 18.80 17.52
C ASN A 541 27.40 19.44 16.82
N TYR A 542 26.33 19.72 17.57
CA TYR A 542 25.12 20.26 16.95
C TYR A 542 25.28 21.71 16.52
N ARG A 543 26.31 22.44 16.97
CA ARG A 543 26.60 23.81 16.51
C ARG A 543 27.28 23.87 15.14
N GLU A 544 27.79 22.74 14.64
CA GLU A 544 28.36 22.65 13.30
C GLU A 544 27.30 22.32 12.24
N LEU A 545 26.08 21.97 12.67
CA LEU A 545 25.01 21.56 11.78
C LEU A 545 24.21 22.75 11.27
N GLY A 546 24.13 22.87 9.93
CA GLY A 546 23.26 23.85 9.28
C GLY A 546 21.78 23.66 9.65
N TYR A 547 21.36 22.41 9.90
CA TYR A 547 19.98 22.08 10.28
C TYR A 547 19.54 22.68 11.62
N THR A 548 20.46 22.90 12.56
CA THR A 548 20.17 23.56 13.85
C THR A 548 20.37 25.07 13.80
N HIS A 549 20.62 25.62 12.60
CA HIS A 549 21.13 26.98 12.41
C HIS A 549 22.38 27.24 13.27
N TYR A 550 23.32 26.30 13.25
CA TYR A 550 24.57 26.38 14.00
C TYR A 550 24.36 26.54 15.52
N GLY A 551 23.37 25.82 16.05
CA GLY A 551 23.03 25.77 17.47
C GLY A 551 22.02 26.81 17.95
N LEU A 552 21.49 27.67 17.07
CA LEU A 552 20.43 28.62 17.45
C LEU A 552 19.11 27.90 17.78
N SER A 553 18.78 26.82 17.05
CA SER A 553 17.52 26.08 17.23
C SER A 553 17.67 24.87 18.14
N LYS A 554 17.21 25.04 19.39
CA LYS A 554 17.10 23.94 20.36
C LYS A 554 16.10 22.87 19.93
N GLY A 555 15.00 23.22 19.25
CA GLY A 555 14.07 22.19 18.82
C GLY A 555 14.48 21.42 17.59
N ASN A 556 15.30 21.98 16.70
CA ASN A 556 15.95 21.15 15.69
C ASN A 556 17.00 20.21 16.29
N VAL A 557 17.65 20.55 17.42
CA VAL A 557 18.44 19.57 18.17
C VAL A 557 17.58 18.41 18.66
N LYS A 558 16.36 18.67 19.20
CA LYS A 558 15.38 17.62 19.56
C LYS A 558 14.99 16.76 18.36
N ASN A 559 14.64 17.38 17.24
CA ASN A 559 14.22 16.68 16.01
C ASN A 559 15.36 15.81 15.46
N ILE A 560 16.61 16.28 15.50
CA ILE A 560 17.79 15.51 15.12
C ILE A 560 18.00 14.30 16.04
N MET A 561 17.90 14.48 17.37
CA MET A 561 18.01 13.34 18.30
C MET A 561 16.96 12.27 18.03
N ALA A 562 15.72 12.69 17.77
CA ALA A 562 14.63 11.77 17.41
C ALA A 562 14.90 11.06 16.06
N ALA A 563 15.35 11.79 15.04
CA ALA A 563 15.68 11.23 13.74
C ALA A 563 16.87 10.27 13.79
N LEU A 564 17.93 10.61 14.53
CA LEU A 564 19.07 9.72 14.74
C LEU A 564 18.65 8.43 15.46
N ALA A 565 17.87 8.54 16.53
CA ALA A 565 17.37 7.37 17.27
C ALA A 565 16.48 6.46 16.40
N ALA A 566 15.73 7.05 15.46
CA ALA A 566 14.92 6.32 14.49
C ALA A 566 15.77 5.59 13.45
N VAL A 567 16.67 6.31 12.76
CA VAL A 567 17.44 5.74 11.64
C VAL A 567 18.48 4.72 12.13
N THR A 568 18.94 4.78 13.39
CA THR A 568 19.79 3.74 13.99
C THR A 568 19.05 2.42 14.24
N ALA A 569 17.73 2.36 14.08
CA ALA A 569 17.00 1.09 14.04
C ALA A 569 17.26 0.30 12.74
N LEU A 570 17.80 0.95 11.70
CA LEU A 570 18.26 0.28 10.49
C LEU A 570 19.67 -0.30 10.70
N PRO A 571 20.03 -1.38 9.98
CA PRO A 571 21.36 -1.98 10.01
C PRO A 571 22.40 -1.13 9.22
N ILE A 572 22.46 0.18 9.52
CA ILE A 572 23.36 1.15 8.89
C ILE A 572 24.36 1.63 9.92
N LYS A 573 25.63 1.78 9.51
CA LYS A 573 26.68 2.31 10.39
C LYS A 573 26.35 3.75 10.80
N THR A 574 26.35 4.02 12.11
CA THR A 574 26.09 5.35 12.68
C THR A 574 26.89 6.46 12.00
N GLN A 575 28.16 6.20 11.64
CA GLN A 575 29.01 7.17 10.97
C GLN A 575 28.43 7.64 9.61
N MET A 576 27.82 6.75 8.82
CA MET A 576 27.19 7.10 7.55
C MET A 576 25.96 8.01 7.77
N ILE A 577 25.19 7.73 8.83
CA ILE A 577 24.03 8.56 9.22
C ILE A 577 24.51 9.97 9.61
N LEU A 578 25.60 10.07 10.38
CA LEU A 578 26.16 11.36 10.80
C LEU A 578 26.78 12.13 9.62
N GLU A 579 27.36 11.45 8.63
CA GLU A 579 27.84 12.07 7.38
C GLU A 579 26.69 12.61 6.54
N ALA A 580 25.61 11.83 6.37
CA ALA A 580 24.38 12.30 5.72
C ALA A 580 23.76 13.50 6.44
N LEU A 581 23.70 13.47 7.78
CA LEU A 581 23.15 14.58 8.56
C LEU A 581 23.89 15.91 8.33
N ARG A 582 25.21 15.87 8.12
CA ARG A 582 26.02 17.07 7.86
C ARG A 582 25.67 17.76 6.54
N THR A 583 25.09 17.06 5.58
CA THR A 583 24.75 17.63 4.26
C THR A 583 23.35 18.23 4.20
N ILE A 584 22.47 17.91 5.15
CA ILE A 584 21.07 18.34 5.15
C ILE A 584 20.92 19.71 5.83
N ARG A 585 20.04 20.56 5.29
CA ARG A 585 19.79 21.91 5.80
C ARG A 585 18.33 22.10 6.22
N CYS A 586 18.09 23.02 7.13
CA CYS A 586 16.74 23.48 7.49
C CYS A 586 16.51 24.82 6.80
N ASP A 587 16.16 24.79 5.52
CA ASP A 587 15.89 25.99 4.73
C ASP A 587 14.53 25.90 4.01
N TYR A 588 14.23 26.93 3.21
CA TYR A 588 12.95 27.04 2.52
C TYR A 588 12.78 26.07 1.34
N LYS A 589 13.81 25.30 0.97
CA LYS A 589 13.75 24.26 -0.07
C LYS A 589 13.44 22.91 0.55
N ASP A 590 14.18 22.54 1.59
CA ASP A 590 14.09 21.20 2.20
C ASP A 590 13.05 21.13 3.34
N ASN A 591 12.87 22.23 4.09
CA ASN A 591 11.96 22.27 5.23
C ASN A 591 11.09 23.53 5.23
N ILE A 592 10.38 23.74 4.14
CA ILE A 592 9.55 24.93 3.91
C ILE A 592 8.59 25.20 5.08
N GLY A 593 8.60 26.44 5.56
CA GLY A 593 7.74 26.92 6.64
C GLY A 593 8.17 26.56 8.06
N ARG A 594 9.35 25.98 8.25
CA ARG A 594 9.82 25.52 9.56
C ARG A 594 11.18 26.16 9.86
N GLN A 595 11.18 27.18 10.72
CA GLN A 595 12.38 27.91 11.15
C GLN A 595 13.23 28.44 9.98
N ASN A 596 12.60 28.85 8.88
CA ASN A 596 13.34 29.29 7.72
C ASN A 596 13.91 30.70 7.95
N ILE A 597 15.24 30.80 8.00
CA ILE A 597 15.95 32.08 8.12
C ILE A 597 16.40 32.52 6.72
N ILE A 598 15.89 33.65 6.27
CA ILE A 598 16.28 34.32 5.03
C ILE A 598 17.14 35.52 5.41
N ASN A 599 18.41 35.50 5.00
CA ASN A 599 19.29 36.67 5.13
C ASN A 599 19.05 37.59 3.93
N TYR A 600 18.70 38.86 4.18
CA TYR A 600 18.45 39.83 3.12
C TYR A 600 19.03 41.19 3.48
N LYS A 601 19.94 41.69 2.65
CA LYS A 601 20.74 42.90 2.93
C LYS A 601 21.36 42.80 4.34
N ASP A 602 21.08 43.77 5.21
CA ASP A 602 21.65 43.86 6.56
C ASP A 602 20.69 43.36 7.66
N PHE A 603 19.62 42.64 7.33
CA PHE A 603 18.65 42.13 8.28
C PHE A 603 18.23 40.68 7.95
N LYS A 604 17.45 40.07 8.85
CA LYS A 604 16.99 38.69 8.73
C LYS A 604 15.48 38.59 8.77
N ILE A 605 14.94 37.63 8.04
CA ILE A 605 13.52 37.27 8.07
C ILE A 605 13.43 35.82 8.54
N LEU A 606 12.69 35.59 9.63
CA LEU A 606 12.44 34.27 10.19
C LEU A 606 10.98 33.90 9.95
N VAL A 607 10.75 32.91 9.09
CA VAL A 607 9.41 32.41 8.74
C VAL A 607 9.15 31.06 9.41
N ASP A 608 8.03 30.94 10.10
CA ASP A 608 7.64 29.70 10.77
C ASP A 608 6.13 29.45 10.75
N TYR A 609 5.73 28.18 10.81
CA TYR A 609 4.33 27.76 10.87
C TYR A 609 3.71 27.86 12.28
N GLY A 610 4.54 27.96 13.33
CA GLY A 610 4.15 27.86 14.72
C GLY A 610 2.85 28.59 15.08
N HIS A 611 1.92 27.85 15.70
CA HIS A 611 0.57 28.34 16.02
C HIS A 611 0.21 28.13 17.51
N ASN A 612 1.17 27.76 18.34
CA ASN A 612 0.98 27.48 19.77
C ASN A 612 2.13 28.06 20.63
N VAL A 613 1.92 28.04 21.95
CA VAL A 613 2.82 28.63 22.95
C VAL A 613 4.24 28.05 22.89
N GLU A 614 4.39 26.72 22.78
CA GLU A 614 5.71 26.08 22.72
C GLU A 614 6.47 26.53 21.45
N ALA A 615 5.79 26.62 20.31
CA ALA A 615 6.40 27.07 19.05
C ALA A 615 6.85 28.55 19.12
N TYR A 616 6.03 29.44 19.70
CA TYR A 616 6.39 30.84 19.89
C TYR A 616 7.62 30.98 20.80
N HIS A 617 7.66 30.27 21.93
CA HIS A 617 8.83 30.29 22.80
C HIS A 617 10.10 29.81 22.10
N GLU A 618 9.99 28.78 21.26
CA GLU A 618 11.13 28.25 20.51
C GLU A 618 11.67 29.29 19.51
N ILE A 619 10.77 29.89 18.72
CA ILE A 619 11.12 30.93 17.74
C ILE A 619 11.75 32.15 18.42
N TYR A 620 11.12 32.71 19.45
CA TYR A 620 11.67 33.87 20.13
C TYR A 620 12.95 33.55 20.92
N SER A 621 13.15 32.30 21.35
CA SER A 621 14.45 31.87 21.87
C SER A 621 15.55 31.94 20.81
N MET A 622 15.27 31.55 19.57
CA MET A 622 16.22 31.71 18.47
C MET A 622 16.48 33.19 18.20
N VAL A 623 15.44 34.03 18.16
CA VAL A 623 15.56 35.47 17.93
C VAL A 623 16.47 36.13 18.97
N ARG A 624 16.30 35.82 20.26
CA ARG A 624 17.19 36.34 21.33
C ARG A 624 18.65 35.95 21.12
N GLU A 625 18.92 34.71 20.75
CA GLU A 625 20.29 34.23 20.47
C GLU A 625 20.92 34.92 19.25
N MET A 626 20.11 35.39 18.28
CA MET A 626 20.61 36.18 17.16
C MET A 626 21.09 37.58 17.55
N LYS A 627 20.76 38.06 18.75
CA LYS A 627 21.11 39.40 19.27
C LYS A 627 20.78 40.53 18.28
N PRO A 628 19.51 40.64 17.83
CA PRO A 628 19.10 41.68 16.90
C PRO A 628 19.14 43.07 17.55
N SER A 629 19.28 44.10 16.72
CA SER A 629 19.11 45.50 17.14
C SER A 629 17.64 45.89 17.30
N TYR A 630 16.75 45.21 16.56
CA TYR A 630 15.33 45.46 16.51
C TYR A 630 14.58 44.18 16.12
N VAL A 631 13.34 44.02 16.60
CA VAL A 631 12.48 42.88 16.26
C VAL A 631 11.10 43.38 15.84
N THR A 632 10.70 43.04 14.62
CA THR A 632 9.33 43.23 14.13
C THR A 632 8.63 41.89 14.00
N SER A 633 7.49 41.73 14.66
CA SER A 633 6.71 40.49 14.61
C SER A 633 5.42 40.67 13.83
N VAL A 634 5.20 39.82 12.83
CA VAL A 634 3.95 39.75 12.07
C VAL A 634 3.13 38.56 12.56
N LEU A 635 2.04 38.85 13.27
CA LEU A 635 1.33 37.88 14.10
C LEU A 635 -0.09 37.59 13.59
N SER A 636 -0.44 36.31 13.65
CA SER A 636 -1.81 35.81 13.50
C SER A 636 -1.96 34.48 14.24
N ALA A 637 -3.19 34.06 14.49
CA ALA A 637 -3.50 32.74 15.03
C ALA A 637 -4.76 32.16 14.38
N PRO A 638 -4.94 30.83 14.45
CA PRO A 638 -6.19 30.20 14.05
C PRO A 638 -7.36 30.72 14.89
N GLY A 639 -8.46 31.11 14.23
CA GLY A 639 -9.61 31.72 14.90
C GLY A 639 -10.47 30.75 15.73
N ASP A 640 -10.29 29.44 15.55
CA ASP A 640 -10.97 28.37 16.30
C ASP A 640 -10.36 28.09 17.68
N ARG A 641 -9.34 28.86 18.09
CA ARG A 641 -8.68 28.73 19.39
C ARG A 641 -9.41 29.49 20.49
N GLN A 642 -9.22 29.03 21.73
CA GLN A 642 -9.73 29.74 22.90
C GLN A 642 -8.98 31.06 23.09
N ASP A 643 -9.69 32.09 23.55
CA ASP A 643 -9.17 33.44 23.72
C ASP A 643 -7.90 33.50 24.56
N ARG A 644 -7.87 32.75 25.67
CA ARG A 644 -6.71 32.69 26.57
C ARG A 644 -5.41 32.31 25.86
N TYR A 645 -5.48 31.43 24.86
CA TYR A 645 -4.31 30.99 24.12
C TYR A 645 -3.87 32.03 23.10
N ILE A 646 -4.82 32.68 22.42
CA ILE A 646 -4.52 33.76 21.46
C ILE A 646 -3.89 34.96 22.20
N GLU A 647 -4.43 35.33 23.36
CA GLU A 647 -3.83 36.36 24.23
C GLU A 647 -2.42 35.97 24.67
N GLU A 648 -2.19 34.70 25.01
CA GLU A 648 -0.86 34.24 25.43
C GLU A 648 0.17 34.30 24.29
N LEU A 649 -0.22 33.97 23.05
CA LEU A 649 0.66 34.14 21.88
C LEU A 649 1.08 35.60 21.70
N GLY A 650 0.13 36.53 21.83
CA GLY A 650 0.40 37.96 21.81
C GLY A 650 1.35 38.39 22.94
N TYR A 651 1.15 37.86 24.15
CA TYR A 651 2.02 38.15 25.30
C TYR A 651 3.46 37.68 25.10
N ILE A 652 3.67 36.48 24.56
CA ILE A 652 5.02 35.95 24.29
C ILE A 652 5.69 36.82 23.22
N ALA A 653 5.01 37.11 22.12
CA ALA A 653 5.56 37.94 21.06
C ALA A 653 5.89 39.36 21.55
N GLY A 654 5.03 39.95 22.37
CA GLY A 654 5.23 41.30 22.90
C GLY A 654 6.45 41.45 23.81
N LYS A 655 6.94 40.38 24.45
CA LYS A 655 8.15 40.43 25.28
C LYS A 655 9.43 40.63 24.49
N ASP A 656 9.47 40.07 23.28
CA ASP A 656 10.68 39.98 22.47
C ASP A 656 10.61 40.87 21.22
N SER A 657 9.51 41.59 21.01
CA SER A 657 9.29 42.48 19.86
C SER A 657 9.43 43.95 20.22
N ASN A 658 9.91 44.75 19.28
CA ASN A 658 9.87 46.21 19.37
C ASN A 658 8.65 46.79 18.64
N PHE A 659 8.19 46.11 17.59
CA PHE A 659 7.01 46.46 16.80
C PHE A 659 6.21 45.22 16.42
N VAL A 660 4.88 45.33 16.40
CA VAL A 660 3.99 44.21 16.07
C VAL A 660 3.02 44.62 14.97
N ILE A 661 3.01 43.82 13.89
CA ILE A 661 2.02 43.90 12.82
C ILE A 661 0.99 42.80 13.06
N LEU A 662 -0.26 43.18 13.30
CA LEU A 662 -1.38 42.28 13.51
C LEU A 662 -2.07 42.01 12.17
N ARG A 663 -2.34 40.74 11.89
CA ARG A 663 -3.04 40.30 10.69
C ARG A 663 -4.05 39.19 11.00
N GLU A 664 -5.01 39.01 10.11
CA GLU A 664 -6.02 37.96 10.20
C GLU A 664 -6.15 37.22 8.86
N HIS A 665 -6.12 35.90 8.90
CA HIS A 665 -6.36 35.08 7.71
C HIS A 665 -7.78 35.27 7.18
N LYS A 666 -7.96 35.19 5.84
CA LYS A 666 -9.30 35.23 5.22
C LYS A 666 -10.23 34.14 5.75
N ASN A 667 -9.68 32.98 6.11
CA ASN A 667 -10.42 31.91 6.75
C ASN A 667 -10.17 31.94 8.27
N GLN A 668 -11.10 32.56 9.01
CA GLN A 668 -11.07 32.65 10.47
C GLN A 668 -11.64 31.40 11.18
N ARG A 669 -11.92 30.32 10.43
CA ARG A 669 -12.46 29.05 10.97
C ARG A 669 -13.72 29.25 11.83
N GLY A 670 -14.60 30.15 11.38
CA GLY A 670 -15.84 30.52 12.07
C GLY A 670 -15.71 31.61 13.13
N SER A 671 -14.50 32.15 13.37
CA SER A 671 -14.32 33.32 14.25
C SER A 671 -14.74 34.62 13.57
N LYS A 672 -15.06 35.64 14.39
CA LYS A 672 -15.42 36.98 13.90
C LYS A 672 -14.16 37.76 13.56
N ASP A 673 -14.20 38.49 12.44
CA ASP A 673 -13.16 39.44 12.04
C ASP A 673 -12.86 40.44 13.17
N GLY A 674 -11.58 40.71 13.37
CA GLY A 674 -11.04 41.60 14.41
C GLY A 674 -10.86 40.94 15.78
N ARG A 675 -11.43 39.76 16.05
CA ARG A 675 -11.29 39.10 17.36
C ARG A 675 -9.84 38.67 17.61
N VAL A 676 -9.23 37.97 16.66
CA VAL A 676 -7.89 37.39 16.83
C VAL A 676 -6.85 38.50 17.02
N SER A 677 -6.87 39.50 16.13
CA SER A 677 -5.96 40.65 16.21
C SER A 677 -6.12 41.43 17.52
N CYS A 678 -7.36 41.64 18.00
CA CYS A 678 -7.63 42.31 19.27
C CYS A 678 -7.06 41.55 20.48
N LEU A 679 -7.26 40.23 20.53
CA LEU A 679 -6.75 39.39 21.61
C LEU A 679 -5.22 39.32 21.62
N MET A 680 -4.60 39.19 20.44
CA MET A 680 -3.14 39.26 20.31
C MET A 680 -2.60 40.61 20.80
N LYS A 681 -3.23 41.71 20.38
CA LYS A 681 -2.86 43.05 20.84
C LYS A 681 -2.95 43.17 22.35
N LYS A 682 -4.04 42.69 22.95
CA LYS A 682 -4.24 42.70 24.40
C LYS A 682 -3.12 41.96 25.14
N GLY A 683 -2.73 40.78 24.65
CA GLY A 683 -1.59 40.03 25.16
C GLY A 683 -0.28 40.79 25.06
N ALA A 684 -0.01 41.38 23.90
CA ALA A 684 1.22 42.11 23.63
C ALA A 684 1.33 43.41 24.44
N VAL A 685 0.22 44.14 24.66
CA VAL A 685 0.15 45.29 25.56
C VAL A 685 0.44 44.86 27.00
N ARG A 686 -0.11 43.72 27.44
CA ARG A 686 0.19 43.14 28.77
C ARG A 686 1.68 42.79 28.94
N ALA A 687 2.39 42.54 27.84
CA ALA A 687 3.83 42.29 27.85
C ALA A 687 4.70 43.56 27.92
N GLY A 688 4.11 44.75 27.76
CA GLY A 688 4.78 46.05 27.89
C GLY A 688 4.83 46.90 26.62
N LEU A 689 4.19 46.47 25.51
CA LEU A 689 4.10 47.29 24.31
C LEU A 689 3.03 48.38 24.40
N ASN A 690 3.32 49.55 23.85
CA ASN A 690 2.40 50.69 23.81
C ASN A 690 1.58 50.71 22.51
N GLU A 691 0.47 51.45 22.51
CA GLU A 691 -0.45 51.61 21.37
C GLU A 691 0.22 52.04 20.05
N THR A 692 1.31 52.81 20.13
CA THR A 692 2.09 53.28 18.96
C THR A 692 2.99 52.21 18.34
N GLN A 693 3.15 51.06 18.99
CA GLN A 693 4.01 49.96 18.56
C GLN A 693 3.23 48.86 17.83
N PHE A 694 2.01 49.17 17.40
CA PHE A 694 1.12 48.27 16.68
C PHE A 694 0.68 48.85 15.35
N MET A 695 0.54 47.98 14.35
CA MET A 695 -0.19 48.27 13.12
C MET A 695 -1.01 47.06 12.71
N THR A 696 -2.17 47.29 12.10
CA THR A 696 -2.98 46.21 11.54
C THR A 696 -2.88 46.23 10.03
N ILE A 697 -2.35 45.16 9.43
CA ILE A 697 -2.29 44.97 7.97
C ILE A 697 -2.83 43.56 7.69
N MET A 698 -4.04 43.46 7.16
CA MET A 698 -4.74 42.18 7.02
C MET A 698 -4.15 41.27 5.94
N GLU A 699 -3.51 41.83 4.92
CA GLU A 699 -2.95 41.05 3.80
C GLU A 699 -1.51 40.63 4.08
N ASP A 700 -1.24 39.32 4.09
CA ASP A 700 0.08 38.74 4.41
C ASP A 700 1.24 39.38 3.64
N ILE A 701 1.08 39.60 2.33
CA ILE A 701 2.13 40.18 1.49
C ILE A 701 2.31 41.67 1.74
N LYS A 702 1.23 42.44 1.93
CA LYS A 702 1.37 43.87 2.27
C LYS A 702 2.01 44.06 3.64
N ALA A 703 1.68 43.19 4.60
CA ALA A 703 2.31 43.21 5.92
C ALA A 703 3.81 42.91 5.82
N PHE A 704 4.17 41.92 5.01
CA PHE A 704 5.56 41.58 4.73
C PHE A 704 6.32 42.71 4.00
N GLU A 705 5.76 43.26 2.92
CA GLU A 705 6.35 44.37 2.16
C GLU A 705 6.59 45.58 3.06
N PHE A 706 5.60 45.93 3.89
CA PHE A 706 5.75 47.02 4.86
C PHE A 706 6.89 46.76 5.84
N ALA A 707 6.96 45.56 6.43
CA ALA A 707 8.02 45.20 7.37
C ALA A 707 9.41 45.27 6.71
N VAL A 708 9.54 44.77 5.48
CA VAL A 708 10.78 44.79 4.70
C VAL A 708 11.19 46.21 4.29
N GLU A 709 10.24 47.07 3.90
CA GLU A 709 10.51 48.46 3.50
C GLU A 709 11.03 49.29 4.68
N LYS A 710 10.53 49.02 5.88
CA LYS A 710 10.91 49.74 7.12
C LYS A 710 12.06 49.09 7.88
N ALA A 711 12.58 47.96 7.40
CA ALA A 711 13.59 47.19 8.09
C ALA A 711 14.88 48.00 8.34
N VAL A 712 15.41 47.91 9.56
CA VAL A 712 16.67 48.55 9.95
C VAL A 712 17.83 47.55 9.99
N LYS A 713 19.05 48.07 10.04
CA LYS A 713 20.27 47.26 10.13
C LYS A 713 20.25 46.37 11.37
N ASN A 714 20.56 45.08 11.20
CA ASN A 714 20.57 44.02 12.22
C ASN A 714 19.19 43.73 12.84
N GLU A 715 18.10 44.05 12.14
CA GLU A 715 16.75 43.67 12.53
C GLU A 715 16.46 42.18 12.27
N VAL A 716 15.58 41.59 13.07
CA VAL A 716 14.95 40.30 12.77
C VAL A 716 13.43 40.50 12.62
N ILE A 717 12.92 40.21 11.43
CA ILE A 717 11.48 40.17 11.16
C ILE A 717 10.98 38.75 11.39
N VAL A 718 10.07 38.55 12.33
CA VAL A 718 9.46 37.24 12.62
C VAL A 718 8.10 37.17 11.96
N PHE A 719 7.87 36.15 11.15
CA PHE A 719 6.62 35.96 10.42
C PHE A 719 6.04 34.56 10.67
N PHE A 720 4.93 34.50 11.40
CA PHE A 720 4.18 33.26 11.56
C PHE A 720 3.16 33.10 10.43
N THR A 721 3.06 31.93 9.78
CA THR A 721 2.10 31.69 8.67
C THR A 721 1.55 30.27 8.63
N GLU A 722 0.23 30.14 8.44
CA GLU A 722 -0.43 28.84 8.22
C GLU A 722 -0.29 28.32 6.78
N THR A 723 0.22 29.13 5.85
CA THR A 723 0.37 28.77 4.42
C THR A 723 1.80 29.02 3.92
N PRO A 724 2.81 28.41 4.55
CA PRO A 724 4.20 28.71 4.26
C PRO A 724 4.60 28.45 2.82
N GLU A 725 4.04 27.43 2.15
CA GLU A 725 4.37 27.09 0.77
C GLU A 725 4.02 28.23 -0.21
N ILE A 726 2.86 28.85 0.00
CA ILE A 726 2.40 29.99 -0.80
C ILE A 726 3.16 31.25 -0.41
N PHE A 727 3.31 31.48 0.89
CA PHE A 727 3.90 32.70 1.42
C PHE A 727 5.38 32.82 1.07
N ILE A 728 6.17 31.78 1.31
CA ILE A 728 7.62 31.78 1.04
C ILE A 728 7.90 31.98 -0.45
N SER A 729 7.14 31.32 -1.33
CA SER A 729 7.29 31.52 -2.78
C SER A 729 7.13 32.99 -3.18
N LYS A 730 6.18 33.70 -2.56
CA LYS A 730 5.96 35.13 -2.78
C LYS A 730 7.03 36.01 -2.13
N VAL A 731 7.51 35.65 -0.94
CA VAL A 731 8.64 36.33 -0.27
C VAL A 731 9.88 36.29 -1.15
N ILE A 732 10.22 35.09 -1.65
CA ILE A 732 11.38 34.89 -2.52
C ILE A 732 11.29 35.73 -3.80
N ALA A 733 10.11 35.76 -4.43
CA ALA A 733 9.85 36.62 -5.59
C ALA A 733 9.95 38.11 -5.25
N CYS A 734 9.35 38.55 -4.14
CA CYS A 734 9.38 39.95 -3.68
C CYS A 734 10.80 40.44 -3.41
N LEU A 735 11.66 39.58 -2.87
CA LEU A 735 13.05 39.89 -2.56
C LEU A 735 14.02 39.70 -3.74
N ASN A 736 13.54 39.23 -4.90
CA ASN A 736 14.36 38.85 -6.06
C ASN A 736 15.48 37.85 -5.72
N LEU A 737 15.19 36.86 -4.88
CA LEU A 737 16.12 35.81 -4.48
C LEU A 737 15.93 34.58 -5.37
N ALA A 738 16.41 34.61 -6.62
CA ALA A 738 16.32 33.46 -7.53
C ALA A 738 17.32 32.34 -7.17
#